data_AF-A0A7X3V0D3-F1
#
_entry.id   AF-A0A7X3V0D3-F1
#
_cell.length_a   1.000
_cell.length_b   1.000
_cell.length_c   1.000
_cell.angle_alpha   90.00
_cell.angle_beta   90.00
_cell.angle_gamma   90.00
#
_symmetry.space_group_name_H-M   'P 1'
#
loop_
_entity.id
_entity.type
_entity.pdbx_description
1 polymer ?
#
loop_
_entity_poly.entity_id
_entity_poly.type
_entity_poly.pdbx_seq_one_letter_code
_entity_poly.pdbx_strand_id
1 'polypeptide(L)'
;GARDAPGRATVGDGREVGRPGDALSTIGRPMRKVDGLAKATGRARYTDDIRLPGMLHGKILRSPHPHARILAIDTSRAEALEGVHAVVTGRDMPTRYGIIPWTPDEYPLCVDRVRYIGDGVAAVAAVDEDTAILALDLIDVAYEELPAYLDPHQAIAADSGPYIHEPRKPGWNGNVTKVVKLEFGDVEAGLGDSHVVVEGDYFFEGTTHTPIEPHCAIGLAEGNGKLTVWSATQVPHYLHRELARVLEVDPAQVRVIQPPVGGAFGGKSEPFDLEFCVAKLSMMTGRPVKILYTREEVFYSHRGRHPFHMRYRTGAARDGTLTSVDAEIVMDGGAYASFGLVTTYYAGQLLTAPYRMPAYRFHSTRAYTNKPACGPKRGHGSVQPRFAFEVQLDRIAERLEIDPIELRRRNFIGANTRTVNDLRITSNGFLECLDEVERASDWKRKHRRLPFGRGVGVAGSTYITGTNYPIYPNDMPQSGIQLQVDRSGRVAVFSGASEIGQGVDSMVAYIVAEELGVPLDHVRVLAGDTDFTPVDLGAYSSRVTFMLGNACIDAARKLKAQVQEAVAAEWDVKPREVLLAGGLAVRAGDTGTSMPVRDAFNLAEAAVGTLGATGSYNTPRDVHGDYRGATIGASPAYSFTAHVAEVEVDVETGFVTVDRIWIAHDCGRALNPVLVAGQMEGSAYMGFAEALMEEQIFKSENQGRAGLHNAPSLLDYRIPTSVDTPELESLIVESIDPEGPYGAKEAGEGPLHPSIPAIANAIYDAVGVRMDSLPFSPPRVWRALRSAGVGLLAVLGVGACENPAVAGTDQDWEIARGHFEWAVAQQPDTFPRFGDLLARIGERFVGTPYEPHTLEVPGPERLVVNLEALDCVTFVETALVLARLAREQPPESAFRTAYRDELTQVRYRGGALDGYPSRLHYFSEWIADNETAGLVTALSRELGGVADGSAIDFMSTHPDAYRQLADPDVLAEVARAEKRISAVKRYYIPQEQIAAKAHLIRDGDIIAATSTVPGLDIAHTGIALWRNGELKLLHAPLVGSHVQISEETLAERILRFDGQDGIMVARPRAPQG
;
A
#
# COMPACT_ATOMS: atom_id res chain seq x y z
N GLY A 1 -44.20 -9.88 0.80
CA GLY A 1 -43.02 -9.98 -0.09
C GLY A 1 -42.63 -8.59 -0.52
N ALA A 2 -41.63 -8.03 0.15
CA ALA A 2 -40.85 -6.83 -0.15
C ALA A 2 -40.04 -6.59 1.13
N ARG A 3 -38.81 -7.10 1.16
CA ARG A 3 -37.86 -6.93 2.26
C ARG A 3 -36.64 -6.20 1.73
N ASP A 4 -36.23 -5.23 2.55
CA ASP A 4 -34.88 -4.73 2.77
C ASP A 4 -34.27 -3.79 1.71
N ALA A 5 -34.36 -2.49 2.02
CA ALA A 5 -33.51 -1.42 1.50
C ALA A 5 -32.30 -1.23 2.44
N PRO A 6 -31.10 -0.91 1.95
CA PRO A 6 -29.88 -0.91 2.77
C PRO A 6 -29.68 0.42 3.53
N GLY A 7 -29.11 0.29 4.74
CA GLY A 7 -28.18 1.22 5.38
C GLY A 7 -28.58 2.69 5.55
N ARG A 8 -29.20 3.04 6.68
CA ARG A 8 -29.16 4.41 7.21
C ARG A 8 -27.76 4.70 7.74
N ALA A 9 -27.08 5.70 7.19
CA ALA A 9 -25.93 6.32 7.84
C ALA A 9 -26.34 6.80 9.24
N THR A 10 -25.74 6.22 10.28
CA THR A 10 -25.97 6.63 11.67
C THR A 10 -25.14 7.87 11.95
N VAL A 11 -25.77 9.04 11.85
CA VAL A 11 -25.23 10.28 12.43
C VAL A 11 -25.33 10.14 13.95
N GLY A 12 -24.20 10.18 14.65
CA GLY A 12 -24.15 10.15 16.10
C GLY A 12 -24.90 11.35 16.69
N ASP A 13 -26.02 11.08 17.34
CA ASP A 13 -26.88 12.09 17.97
C ASP A 13 -26.32 12.41 19.36
N GLY A 14 -25.73 13.59 19.55
CA GLY A 14 -25.13 13.93 20.84
C GLY A 14 -24.31 15.22 20.95
N ARG A 15 -24.45 16.22 20.06
CA ARG A 15 -23.85 17.55 20.25
C ARG A 15 -24.91 18.63 20.17
N GLU A 16 -24.91 19.52 21.17
CA GLU A 16 -25.87 20.61 21.38
C GLU A 16 -26.15 21.40 20.10
N VAL A 17 -27.42 21.43 19.71
CA VAL A 17 -27.91 22.27 18.60
C VAL A 17 -27.82 23.73 19.04
N GLY A 18 -27.01 24.51 18.32
CA GLY A 18 -26.88 25.95 18.51
C GLY A 18 -28.21 26.71 18.43
N ARG A 19 -28.19 27.98 18.88
CA ARG A 19 -29.37 28.84 19.04
C ARG A 19 -30.23 28.88 17.76
N PRO A 20 -31.57 28.98 17.88
CA PRO A 20 -32.45 29.14 16.72
C PRO A 20 -32.16 30.49 16.04
N GLY A 21 -31.42 30.43 14.94
CA GLY A 21 -30.82 31.56 14.23
C GLY A 21 -29.53 31.17 13.48
N ASP A 22 -28.85 30.09 13.92
CA ASP A 22 -27.54 29.63 13.39
C ASP A 22 -27.61 28.33 12.56
N ALA A 23 -28.80 27.77 12.30
CA ALA A 23 -28.93 26.51 11.57
C ALA A 23 -28.87 26.74 10.05
N LEU A 24 -27.79 26.28 9.39
CA LEU A 24 -27.65 26.27 7.93
C LEU A 24 -28.78 25.44 7.28
N SER A 25 -29.26 25.93 6.14
CA SER A 25 -30.46 25.42 5.46
C SER A 25 -30.16 24.42 4.34
N THR A 26 -29.04 24.63 3.65
CA THR A 26 -28.58 23.87 2.48
C THR A 26 -27.22 23.21 2.78
N ILE A 27 -26.29 23.94 3.36
CA ILE A 27 -24.95 23.44 3.71
C ILE A 27 -25.04 22.44 4.87
N GLY A 28 -24.39 21.28 4.72
CA GLY A 28 -24.44 20.17 5.68
C GLY A 28 -25.66 19.27 5.53
N ARG A 29 -26.52 19.49 4.51
CA ARG A 29 -27.70 18.66 4.25
C ARG A 29 -27.45 17.64 3.13
N PRO A 30 -28.08 16.45 3.19
CA PRO A 30 -27.95 15.41 2.18
C PRO A 30 -28.74 15.74 0.90
N MET A 31 -28.26 16.73 0.14
CA MET A 31 -28.92 17.21 -1.08
C MET A 31 -28.56 16.35 -2.30
N ARG A 32 -29.47 16.27 -3.28
CA ARG A 32 -29.20 15.63 -4.57
C ARG A 32 -28.33 16.52 -5.44
N LYS A 33 -27.45 15.93 -6.27
CA LYS A 33 -26.71 16.66 -7.30
C LYS A 33 -27.65 17.42 -8.23
N VAL A 34 -27.30 18.65 -8.58
CA VAL A 34 -28.10 19.50 -9.49
C VAL A 34 -28.19 18.91 -10.90
N ASP A 35 -27.19 18.12 -11.31
CA ASP A 35 -27.13 17.44 -12.61
C ASP A 35 -27.49 15.94 -12.57
N GLY A 36 -27.84 15.42 -11.38
CA GLY A 36 -28.03 13.99 -11.15
C GLY A 36 -29.16 13.37 -11.99
N LEU A 37 -30.26 14.11 -12.18
CA LEU A 37 -31.39 13.65 -13.00
C LEU A 37 -31.02 13.54 -14.49
N ALA A 38 -30.23 14.48 -15.00
CA ALA A 38 -29.80 14.47 -16.40
C ALA A 38 -28.90 13.25 -16.68
N LYS A 39 -28.00 12.91 -15.75
CA LYS A 39 -27.15 11.72 -15.82
C LYS A 39 -27.98 10.43 -15.77
N ALA A 40 -28.90 10.32 -14.80
CA ALA A 40 -29.72 9.12 -14.62
C ALA A 40 -30.70 8.84 -15.78
N THR A 41 -31.04 9.84 -16.60
CA THR A 41 -31.99 9.72 -17.71
C THR A 41 -31.32 9.72 -19.09
N GLY A 42 -29.99 9.74 -19.17
CA GLY A 42 -29.26 9.83 -20.45
C GLY A 42 -29.42 11.16 -21.18
N ARG A 43 -29.79 12.24 -20.46
CA ARG A 43 -29.95 13.59 -21.01
C ARG A 43 -28.69 14.45 -20.89
N ALA A 44 -27.77 14.08 -20.00
CA ALA A 44 -26.43 14.67 -19.98
C ALA A 44 -25.72 14.33 -21.29
N ARG A 45 -25.14 15.33 -21.96
CA ARG A 45 -24.44 15.15 -23.24
C ARG A 45 -22.94 15.30 -23.02
N TYR A 46 -22.21 14.21 -23.17
CA TYR A 46 -20.75 14.16 -23.14
C TYR A 46 -20.17 14.63 -24.49
N THR A 47 -18.85 14.75 -24.59
CA THR A 47 -18.22 15.30 -25.80
C THR A 47 -18.55 14.47 -27.04
N ASP A 48 -18.54 13.13 -26.93
CA ASP A 48 -18.88 12.25 -28.05
C ASP A 48 -20.39 12.21 -28.38
N ASP A 49 -21.27 12.76 -27.55
CA ASP A 49 -22.71 12.88 -27.88
C ASP A 49 -23.01 14.09 -28.78
N ILE A 50 -22.02 14.96 -28.99
CA ILE A 50 -22.16 16.17 -29.80
C ILE A 50 -22.05 15.80 -31.28
N ARG A 51 -22.98 16.31 -32.10
CA ARG A 51 -23.02 16.13 -33.55
C ARG A 51 -23.23 17.51 -34.17
N LEU A 52 -22.35 17.90 -35.07
CA LEU A 52 -22.41 19.17 -35.79
C LEU A 52 -22.66 18.91 -37.29
N PRO A 53 -23.34 19.82 -38.02
CA PRO A 53 -23.54 19.66 -39.45
C PRO A 53 -22.22 19.53 -40.22
N GLY A 54 -22.13 18.52 -41.08
CA GLY A 54 -20.94 18.30 -41.91
C GLY A 54 -19.69 17.85 -41.15
N MET A 55 -19.83 17.39 -39.89
CA MET A 55 -18.72 16.93 -39.06
C MET A 55 -17.96 15.76 -39.70
N LEU A 56 -16.63 15.86 -39.70
CA LEU A 56 -15.69 14.82 -40.11
C LEU A 56 -15.23 14.00 -38.91
N HIS A 57 -14.75 12.78 -39.19
CA HIS A 57 -14.17 11.87 -38.21
C HIS A 57 -12.65 11.81 -38.42
N GLY A 58 -11.89 11.98 -37.35
CA GLY A 58 -10.44 11.89 -37.40
C GLY A 58 -9.87 10.71 -36.65
N LYS A 59 -8.67 10.29 -37.07
CA LYS A 59 -7.86 9.26 -36.42
C LYS A 59 -6.38 9.63 -36.46
N ILE A 60 -5.61 9.14 -35.49
CA ILE A 60 -4.19 9.43 -35.32
C ILE A 60 -3.40 8.16 -35.64
N LEU A 61 -2.41 8.26 -36.53
CA LEU A 61 -1.43 7.21 -36.77
C LEU A 61 -0.46 7.15 -35.60
N ARG A 62 -0.39 5.99 -34.96
CA ARG A 62 0.40 5.72 -33.75
C ARG A 62 1.72 5.04 -34.11
N SER A 63 2.80 5.43 -33.44
CA SER A 63 4.11 4.82 -33.58
C SER A 63 4.04 3.34 -33.21
N PRO A 64 4.58 2.44 -34.04
CA PRO A 64 4.71 1.06 -33.67
C PRO A 64 6.00 0.82 -32.85
N HIS A 65 6.99 1.73 -32.85
CA HIS A 65 8.30 1.51 -32.22
C HIS A 65 8.42 2.18 -30.84
N PRO A 66 9.14 1.55 -29.87
CA PRO A 66 9.39 2.14 -28.56
C PRO A 66 10.38 3.30 -28.62
N HIS A 67 11.31 3.30 -29.58
CA HIS A 67 12.24 4.40 -29.81
C HIS A 67 12.73 4.36 -31.25
N ALA A 68 12.50 5.41 -32.03
CA ALA A 68 13.00 5.49 -33.41
C ALA A 68 13.07 6.93 -33.92
N ARG A 69 14.02 7.22 -34.82
CA ARG A 69 14.00 8.46 -35.61
C ARG A 69 13.02 8.33 -36.76
N ILE A 70 12.30 9.41 -37.07
CA ILE A 70 11.45 9.50 -38.26
C ILE A 70 12.32 10.02 -39.40
N LEU A 71 12.53 9.19 -40.43
CA LEU A 71 13.33 9.54 -41.61
C LEU A 71 12.49 10.26 -42.68
N ALA A 72 11.28 9.75 -42.92
CA ALA A 72 10.33 10.29 -43.88
C ALA A 72 8.89 9.85 -43.54
N ILE A 73 7.91 10.66 -43.95
CA ILE A 73 6.47 10.36 -43.90
C ILE A 73 5.90 10.67 -45.29
N ASP A 74 5.23 9.70 -45.92
CA ASP A 74 4.50 9.87 -47.18
C ASP A 74 2.99 9.72 -46.92
N THR A 75 2.24 10.80 -47.12
CA THR A 75 0.79 10.88 -46.93
C THR A 75 0.01 10.82 -48.25
N SER A 76 0.69 10.74 -49.40
CA SER A 76 0.09 10.98 -50.72
C SER A 76 -1.06 10.01 -51.05
N ARG A 77 -0.94 8.74 -50.65
CA ARG A 77 -1.97 7.72 -50.86
C ARG A 77 -3.19 7.95 -49.96
N ALA A 78 -2.99 8.40 -48.72
CA ALA A 78 -4.06 8.73 -47.80
C ALA A 78 -4.81 9.98 -48.27
N GLU A 79 -4.10 11.01 -48.73
CA GLU A 79 -4.69 12.24 -49.28
C GLU A 79 -5.50 12.00 -50.57
N ALA A 80 -5.11 11.01 -51.37
CA ALA A 80 -5.80 10.64 -52.59
C ALA A 80 -7.03 9.73 -52.36
N LEU A 81 -7.23 9.21 -51.15
CA LEU A 81 -8.36 8.33 -50.83
C LEU A 81 -9.68 9.11 -50.85
N GLU A 82 -10.67 8.61 -51.57
CA GLU A 82 -12.01 9.22 -51.61
C GLU A 82 -12.62 9.30 -50.20
N GLY A 83 -13.12 10.48 -49.84
CA GLY A 83 -13.68 10.74 -48.51
C GLY A 83 -12.69 11.27 -47.48
N VAL A 84 -11.38 11.26 -47.76
CA VAL A 84 -10.38 11.98 -46.94
C VAL A 84 -10.37 13.46 -47.34
N HIS A 85 -10.40 14.34 -46.34
CA HIS A 85 -10.45 15.78 -46.53
C HIS A 85 -9.18 16.52 -46.12
N ALA A 86 -8.42 15.97 -45.18
CA ALA A 86 -7.14 16.52 -44.75
C ALA A 86 -6.29 15.45 -44.06
N VAL A 87 -4.97 15.59 -44.19
CA VAL A 87 -3.95 14.85 -43.44
C VAL A 87 -2.98 15.87 -42.85
N VAL A 88 -2.55 15.66 -41.61
CA VAL A 88 -1.55 16.49 -40.91
C VAL A 88 -0.44 15.61 -40.34
N THR A 89 0.76 16.17 -40.22
CA THR A 89 1.95 15.56 -39.64
C THR A 89 2.55 16.48 -38.58
N GLY A 90 3.62 16.06 -37.89
CA GLY A 90 4.34 16.92 -36.95
C GLY A 90 4.84 18.25 -37.54
N ARG A 91 5.04 18.32 -38.87
CA ARG A 91 5.47 19.56 -39.56
C ARG A 91 4.41 20.66 -39.54
N ASP A 92 3.14 20.30 -39.39
CA ASP A 92 2.02 21.24 -39.40
C ASP A 92 1.82 21.94 -38.06
N MET A 93 2.42 21.40 -36.99
CA MET A 93 2.38 21.89 -35.61
C MET A 93 3.73 21.66 -34.89
N PRO A 94 4.84 22.27 -35.34
CA PRO A 94 6.19 21.98 -34.86
C PRO A 94 6.54 22.69 -33.53
N THR A 95 5.54 23.18 -32.79
CA THR A 95 5.72 23.86 -31.51
C THR A 95 5.50 22.87 -30.38
N ARG A 96 6.48 22.73 -29.49
CA ARG A 96 6.35 21.86 -28.33
C ARG A 96 5.29 22.38 -27.36
N TYR A 97 4.59 21.49 -26.67
CA TYR A 97 3.72 21.82 -25.54
C TYR A 97 4.16 21.06 -24.29
N GLY A 98 3.54 21.41 -23.17
CA GLY A 98 3.68 20.72 -21.89
C GLY A 98 2.99 21.53 -20.82
N ILE A 99 2.27 20.84 -19.92
CA ILE A 99 1.48 21.50 -18.87
C ILE A 99 2.35 22.33 -17.92
N ILE A 100 3.58 21.88 -17.65
CA ILE A 100 4.55 22.63 -16.86
C ILE A 100 5.37 23.53 -17.81
N PRO A 101 5.33 24.88 -17.64
CA PRO A 101 5.93 25.82 -18.60
C PRO A 101 7.45 25.69 -18.76
N TRP A 102 8.14 25.07 -17.79
CA TRP A 102 9.59 24.89 -17.77
C TRP A 102 10.06 23.55 -18.39
N THR A 103 9.14 22.66 -18.73
CA THR A 103 9.44 21.34 -19.31
C THR A 103 8.54 21.00 -20.52
N PRO A 104 8.38 21.90 -21.53
CA PRO A 104 7.68 21.53 -22.75
C PRO A 104 8.57 20.63 -23.61
N ASP A 105 8.26 19.34 -23.65
CA ASP A 105 9.05 18.32 -24.33
C ASP A 105 8.26 17.44 -25.32
N GLU A 106 6.97 17.73 -25.49
CA GLU A 106 6.07 17.00 -26.40
C GLU A 106 5.72 17.82 -27.64
N TYR A 107 5.50 17.14 -28.76
CA TYR A 107 4.85 17.72 -29.94
C TYR A 107 3.46 17.12 -30.08
N PRO A 108 2.46 17.83 -30.64
CA PRO A 108 1.16 17.23 -30.92
C PRO A 108 1.24 15.98 -31.77
N LEU A 109 2.15 16.00 -32.76
CA LEU A 109 2.54 14.84 -33.56
C LEU A 109 4.07 14.88 -33.69
N CYS A 110 4.73 13.73 -33.58
CA CYS A 110 6.17 13.61 -33.58
C CYS A 110 6.79 14.21 -34.85
N VAL A 111 7.85 15.01 -34.66
CA VAL A 111 8.57 15.68 -35.76
C VAL A 111 9.81 14.89 -36.16
N ASP A 112 10.66 14.56 -35.20
CA ASP A 112 12.00 14.00 -35.44
C ASP A 112 12.14 12.55 -34.96
N ARG A 113 11.44 12.18 -33.88
CA ARG A 113 11.52 10.86 -33.28
C ARG A 113 10.26 10.51 -32.51
N VAL A 114 10.01 9.21 -32.42
CA VAL A 114 9.00 8.60 -31.57
C VAL A 114 9.68 8.03 -30.33
N ARG A 115 9.04 8.13 -29.16
CA ARG A 115 9.67 7.80 -27.86
C ARG A 115 8.97 6.68 -27.09
N TYR A 116 7.86 6.17 -27.60
CA TYR A 116 7.18 4.97 -27.08
C TYR A 116 6.23 4.40 -28.14
N ILE A 117 5.80 3.15 -27.96
CA ILE A 117 4.75 2.57 -28.80
C ILE A 117 3.44 3.28 -28.47
N GLY A 118 2.79 3.90 -29.46
CA GLY A 118 1.61 4.76 -29.25
C GLY A 118 1.85 6.26 -29.50
N ASP A 119 3.09 6.69 -29.70
CA ASP A 119 3.41 8.10 -29.96
C ASP A 119 2.74 8.59 -31.26
N GLY A 120 2.07 9.75 -31.26
CA GLY A 120 1.33 10.24 -32.43
C GLY A 120 2.27 10.70 -33.54
N VAL A 121 2.02 10.31 -34.81
CA VAL A 121 2.91 10.61 -35.95
C VAL A 121 2.22 11.43 -37.04
N ALA A 122 0.99 11.06 -37.38
CA ALA A 122 0.16 11.76 -38.36
C ALA A 122 -1.31 11.69 -37.93
N ALA A 123 -2.18 12.55 -38.46
CA ALA A 123 -3.62 12.46 -38.23
C ALA A 123 -4.40 12.77 -39.51
N VAL A 124 -5.56 12.15 -39.65
CA VAL A 124 -6.44 12.27 -40.82
C VAL A 124 -7.81 12.81 -40.42
N ALA A 125 -8.53 13.45 -41.33
CA ALA A 125 -9.96 13.75 -41.22
C ALA A 125 -10.70 13.23 -42.45
N ALA A 126 -11.70 12.38 -42.25
CA ALA A 126 -12.50 11.77 -43.29
C ALA A 126 -14.02 11.88 -43.03
N VAL A 127 -14.83 11.52 -44.02
CA VAL A 127 -16.31 11.60 -43.96
C VAL A 127 -16.93 10.69 -42.88
N ASP A 128 -16.26 9.60 -42.52
CA ASP A 128 -16.66 8.66 -41.48
C ASP A 128 -15.43 8.00 -40.85
N GLU A 129 -15.66 7.24 -39.77
CA GLU A 129 -14.60 6.59 -39.00
C GLU A 129 -13.89 5.48 -39.78
N ASP A 130 -14.62 4.69 -40.56
CA ASP A 130 -14.06 3.59 -41.35
C ASP A 130 -13.08 4.12 -42.42
N THR A 131 -13.45 5.19 -43.12
CA THR A 131 -12.58 5.85 -44.10
C THR A 131 -11.34 6.45 -43.42
N ALA A 132 -11.49 7.03 -42.22
CA ALA A 132 -10.35 7.55 -41.47
C ALA A 132 -9.38 6.42 -41.05
N ILE A 133 -9.89 5.27 -40.61
CA ILE A 133 -9.06 4.09 -40.27
C ILE A 133 -8.32 3.58 -41.51
N LEU A 134 -9.03 3.40 -42.64
CA LEU A 134 -8.42 2.97 -43.90
C LEU A 134 -7.33 3.93 -44.38
N ALA A 135 -7.51 5.24 -44.18
CA ALA A 135 -6.52 6.24 -44.55
C ALA A 135 -5.21 6.10 -43.75
N LEU A 136 -5.26 5.66 -42.48
CA LEU A 136 -4.05 5.45 -41.69
C LEU A 136 -3.13 4.37 -42.29
N ASP A 137 -3.71 3.28 -42.82
CA ASP A 137 -2.95 2.19 -43.46
C ASP A 137 -2.29 2.60 -44.79
N LEU A 138 -2.65 3.78 -45.32
CA LEU A 138 -2.08 4.35 -46.55
C LEU A 138 -0.97 5.36 -46.28
N ILE A 139 -0.64 5.65 -45.02
CA ILE A 139 0.47 6.54 -44.66
C ILE A 139 1.72 5.69 -44.44
N ASP A 140 2.74 5.91 -45.28
CA ASP A 140 4.00 5.18 -45.21
C ASP A 140 5.02 5.99 -44.38
N VAL A 141 5.51 5.43 -43.27
CA VAL A 141 6.50 6.08 -42.38
C VAL A 141 7.79 5.27 -42.35
N ALA A 142 8.91 5.91 -42.68
CA ALA A 142 10.25 5.31 -42.59
C ALA A 142 10.90 5.63 -41.24
N TYR A 143 11.30 4.59 -40.51
CA TYR A 143 11.94 4.70 -39.19
C TYR A 143 13.39 4.19 -39.19
N GLU A 144 14.24 4.79 -38.34
CA GLU A 144 15.49 4.21 -37.87
C GLU A 144 15.33 3.87 -36.38
N GLU A 145 15.24 2.58 -36.03
CA GLU A 145 15.07 2.14 -34.65
C GLU A 145 16.29 2.49 -33.78
N LEU A 146 16.03 2.90 -32.54
CA LEU A 146 17.02 3.25 -31.53
C LEU A 146 16.90 2.33 -30.31
N PRO A 147 17.99 2.14 -29.53
CA PRO A 147 17.91 1.46 -28.24
C PRO A 147 16.85 2.08 -27.33
N ALA A 148 16.05 1.24 -26.68
CA ALA A 148 14.98 1.66 -25.77
C ALA A 148 15.30 1.31 -24.32
N TYR A 149 14.97 2.20 -23.39
CA TYR A 149 15.09 2.00 -21.94
C TYR A 149 13.71 1.75 -21.34
N LEU A 150 13.44 0.54 -20.87
CA LEU A 150 12.16 0.18 -20.25
C LEU A 150 12.21 0.10 -18.71
N ASP A 151 13.42 0.08 -18.16
CA ASP A 151 13.73 0.10 -16.73
C ASP A 151 14.33 1.47 -16.35
N PRO A 152 13.78 2.19 -15.35
CA PRO A 152 14.30 3.48 -14.91
C PRO A 152 15.75 3.41 -14.39
N HIS A 153 16.18 2.29 -13.79
CA HIS A 153 17.55 2.15 -13.31
C HIS A 153 18.56 2.08 -14.47
N GLN A 154 18.24 1.34 -15.53
CA GLN A 154 19.03 1.33 -16.77
C GLN A 154 19.07 2.70 -17.44
N ALA A 155 17.93 3.39 -17.46
CA ALA A 155 17.84 4.73 -18.02
C ALA A 155 18.75 5.73 -17.28
N ILE A 156 18.78 5.67 -15.93
CA ILE A 156 19.65 6.51 -15.08
C ILE A 156 21.14 6.15 -15.22
N ALA A 157 21.45 4.87 -15.37
CA ALA A 157 22.82 4.36 -15.47
C ALA A 157 23.48 4.62 -16.84
N ALA A 158 22.70 4.97 -17.87
CA ALA A 158 23.21 5.26 -19.21
C ALA A 158 24.27 6.37 -19.19
N ASP A 159 25.44 6.07 -19.75
CA ASP A 159 26.61 6.96 -19.80
C ASP A 159 26.75 7.71 -21.14
N SER A 160 26.11 7.19 -22.19
CA SER A 160 26.16 7.69 -23.55
C SER A 160 24.84 7.43 -24.30
N GLY A 161 24.58 8.23 -25.33
CA GLY A 161 23.33 8.19 -26.10
C GLY A 161 23.24 7.01 -27.09
N PRO A 162 22.09 6.86 -27.77
CA PRO A 162 21.01 7.85 -27.87
C PRO A 162 20.10 7.86 -26.63
N TYR A 163 20.00 9.03 -25.99
CA TYR A 163 19.03 9.27 -24.92
C TYR A 163 17.62 9.49 -25.50
N ILE A 164 16.59 9.28 -24.67
CA ILE A 164 15.18 9.54 -25.02
C ILE A 164 14.96 11.03 -25.33
N HIS A 165 15.57 11.89 -24.51
CA HIS A 165 15.66 13.33 -24.71
C HIS A 165 17.10 13.78 -24.80
N GLU A 166 17.37 14.76 -25.65
CA GLU A 166 18.71 15.35 -25.72
C GLU A 166 19.09 15.99 -24.37
N PRO A 167 20.33 15.80 -23.90
CA PRO A 167 20.74 16.29 -22.60
C PRO A 167 20.80 17.83 -22.64
N ARG A 168 20.22 18.45 -21.61
CA ARG A 168 20.18 19.93 -21.50
C ARG A 168 21.55 20.57 -21.39
N LYS A 169 22.57 19.80 -21.00
CA LYS A 169 23.97 20.23 -20.84
C LYS A 169 24.92 19.10 -21.27
N PRO A 170 26.09 19.41 -21.84
CA PRO A 170 27.13 18.41 -22.09
C PRO A 170 27.49 17.62 -20.82
N GLY A 171 27.65 16.30 -20.96
CA GLY A 171 27.99 15.40 -19.85
C GLY A 171 26.84 15.04 -18.89
N TRP A 172 25.61 15.50 -19.17
CA TRP A 172 24.42 15.08 -18.41
C TRP A 172 23.74 13.90 -19.11
N ASN A 173 23.10 13.03 -18.32
CA ASN A 173 22.25 11.96 -18.85
C ASN A 173 20.88 12.55 -19.27
N GLY A 174 20.55 12.45 -20.56
CA GLY A 174 19.30 12.95 -21.13
C GLY A 174 18.05 12.18 -20.69
N ASN A 175 18.21 10.99 -20.11
CA ASN A 175 17.13 10.19 -19.54
C ASN A 175 16.77 10.62 -18.10
N VAL A 176 17.49 11.54 -17.45
CA VAL A 176 17.14 12.00 -16.10
C VAL A 176 16.38 13.32 -16.19
N THR A 177 15.08 13.29 -15.89
CA THR A 177 14.25 14.51 -15.92
C THR A 177 14.51 15.41 -14.72
N LYS A 178 14.60 14.82 -13.51
CA LYS A 178 14.65 15.58 -12.27
C LYS A 178 15.29 14.77 -11.15
N VAL A 179 16.15 15.43 -10.36
CA VAL A 179 16.65 14.96 -9.07
C VAL A 179 16.25 15.97 -7.99
N VAL A 180 15.73 15.49 -6.87
CA VAL A 180 15.39 16.26 -5.67
C VAL A 180 16.13 15.68 -4.48
N LYS A 181 16.85 16.53 -3.74
CA LYS A 181 17.55 16.18 -2.51
C LYS A 181 17.17 17.21 -1.45
N LEU A 182 16.44 16.80 -0.43
CA LEU A 182 16.02 17.64 0.70
C LEU A 182 16.34 16.92 2.00
N GLU A 183 16.82 17.65 2.99
CA GLU A 183 17.17 17.14 4.31
C GLU A 183 16.80 18.20 5.36
N PHE A 184 16.13 17.76 6.42
CA PHE A 184 15.63 18.60 7.51
C PHE A 184 15.99 17.90 8.84
N GLY A 185 16.77 18.58 9.70
CA GLY A 185 17.34 17.96 10.90
C GLY A 185 18.54 17.05 10.61
N ASP A 186 19.10 16.41 11.64
CA ASP A 186 20.22 15.46 11.52
C ASP A 186 19.68 14.02 11.47
N VAL A 187 19.60 13.48 10.26
CA VAL A 187 18.98 12.17 10.01
C VAL A 187 19.81 11.01 10.53
N GLU A 188 21.14 11.07 10.37
CA GLU A 188 22.03 9.98 10.82
C GLU A 188 22.14 9.96 12.35
N ALA A 189 22.20 11.12 13.01
CA ALA A 189 22.14 11.19 14.47
C ALA A 189 20.79 10.64 14.98
N GLY A 190 19.67 11.03 14.38
CA GLY A 190 18.35 10.53 14.75
C GLY A 190 18.20 9.02 14.56
N LEU A 191 18.78 8.44 13.50
CA LEU A 191 18.83 6.99 13.30
C LEU A 191 19.73 6.30 14.34
N GLY A 192 20.90 6.88 14.66
CA GLY A 192 21.83 6.36 15.66
C GLY A 192 21.26 6.35 17.09
N ASP A 193 20.46 7.35 17.44
CA ASP A 193 19.80 7.47 18.76
C ASP A 193 18.52 6.61 18.89
N SER A 194 18.11 5.94 17.82
CA SER A 194 16.87 5.16 17.81
C SER A 194 17.00 3.88 18.63
N HIS A 195 15.92 3.50 19.33
CA HIS A 195 15.85 2.19 19.96
C HIS A 195 15.66 1.08 18.93
N VAL A 196 14.88 1.35 17.89
CA VAL A 196 14.69 0.46 16.75
C VAL A 196 14.80 1.24 15.45
N VAL A 197 15.44 0.62 14.45
CA VAL A 197 15.48 1.13 13.06
C VAL A 197 14.95 0.05 12.15
N VAL A 198 13.88 0.34 11.43
CA VAL A 198 13.31 -0.53 10.39
C VAL A 198 13.79 -0.06 9.02
N GLU A 199 14.13 -1.02 8.16
CA GLU A 199 14.55 -0.79 6.78
C GLU A 199 13.75 -1.67 5.84
N GLY A 200 13.48 -1.17 4.63
CA GLY A 200 12.74 -1.92 3.62
C GLY A 200 12.86 -1.31 2.23
N ASP A 201 12.84 -2.19 1.24
CA ASP A 201 12.73 -1.85 -0.19
C ASP A 201 11.29 -2.18 -0.64
N TYR A 202 10.66 -1.23 -1.31
CA TYR A 202 9.25 -1.28 -1.72
C TYR A 202 9.11 -0.99 -3.20
N PHE A 203 8.15 -1.65 -3.83
CA PHE A 203 7.77 -1.38 -5.22
C PHE A 203 6.29 -1.04 -5.33
N PHE A 204 6.00 0.05 -6.02
CA PHE A 204 4.64 0.46 -6.36
C PHE A 204 4.48 0.40 -7.88
N GLU A 205 3.52 -0.37 -8.36
CA GLU A 205 3.26 -0.55 -9.79
C GLU A 205 2.53 0.65 -10.42
N GLY A 206 2.81 0.94 -11.69
CA GLY A 206 2.12 1.97 -12.45
C GLY A 206 0.69 1.56 -12.80
N THR A 207 -0.22 2.53 -12.74
CA THR A 207 -1.67 2.31 -12.94
C THR A 207 -2.28 3.42 -13.80
N THR A 208 -3.27 3.12 -14.62
CA THR A 208 -4.05 4.11 -15.38
C THR A 208 -5.34 4.50 -14.63
N HIS A 209 -5.94 5.62 -15.01
CA HIS A 209 -7.15 6.17 -14.39
C HIS A 209 -8.43 5.46 -14.80
N THR A 210 -8.42 4.80 -15.97
CA THR A 210 -9.57 4.12 -16.59
C THR A 210 -10.89 4.92 -16.57
N PRO A 211 -10.92 6.21 -16.99
CA PRO A 211 -12.18 6.94 -17.04
C PRO A 211 -13.14 6.21 -17.99
N ILE A 212 -14.41 6.07 -17.60
CA ILE A 212 -15.39 5.34 -18.40
C ILE A 212 -15.58 6.02 -19.75
N GLU A 213 -15.65 7.35 -19.79
CA GLU A 213 -15.58 8.13 -21.02
C GLU A 213 -14.12 8.22 -21.52
N PRO A 214 -13.81 7.73 -22.73
CA PRO A 214 -12.50 7.95 -23.37
C PRO A 214 -12.21 9.43 -23.60
N HIS A 215 -10.99 9.76 -24.01
CA HIS A 215 -10.68 11.10 -24.49
C HIS A 215 -11.40 11.35 -25.81
N CYS A 216 -12.03 12.52 -25.91
CA CYS A 216 -12.75 12.95 -27.10
C CYS A 216 -12.65 14.46 -27.22
N ALA A 217 -12.44 14.96 -28.43
CA ALA A 217 -12.48 16.37 -28.74
C ALA A 217 -13.13 16.63 -30.10
N ILE A 218 -13.68 17.84 -30.24
CA ILE A 218 -14.28 18.34 -31.47
C ILE A 218 -13.73 19.74 -31.72
N GLY A 219 -13.14 19.99 -32.89
CA GLY A 219 -12.70 21.31 -33.32
C GLY A 219 -13.64 21.89 -34.37
N LEU A 220 -13.92 23.19 -34.31
CA LEU A 220 -14.63 23.96 -35.32
C LEU A 220 -13.96 25.32 -35.53
N ALA A 221 -13.33 25.48 -36.68
CA ALA A 221 -12.88 26.78 -37.18
C ALA A 221 -14.00 27.44 -38.02
N GLU A 222 -14.41 28.64 -37.62
CA GLU A 222 -15.40 29.45 -38.30
C GLU A 222 -14.75 30.39 -39.32
N GLY A 223 -15.52 30.85 -40.31
CA GLY A 223 -15.02 31.73 -41.38
C GLY A 223 -14.53 33.12 -40.91
N ASN A 224 -14.82 33.51 -39.66
CA ASN A 224 -14.32 34.74 -39.04
C ASN A 224 -12.96 34.55 -38.33
N GLY A 225 -12.38 33.35 -38.37
CA GLY A 225 -11.12 33.00 -37.70
C GLY A 225 -11.28 32.43 -36.30
N LYS A 226 -12.50 32.36 -35.75
CA LYS A 226 -12.76 31.81 -34.41
C LYS A 226 -12.66 30.29 -34.42
N LEU A 227 -11.88 29.74 -33.50
CA LEU A 227 -11.72 28.32 -33.25
C LEU A 227 -12.43 27.95 -31.95
N THR A 228 -13.48 27.12 -32.06
CA THR A 228 -14.11 26.51 -30.89
C THR A 228 -13.68 25.05 -30.76
N VAL A 229 -13.23 24.64 -29.58
CA VAL A 229 -12.88 23.25 -29.25
C VAL A 229 -13.75 22.76 -28.09
N TRP A 230 -14.53 21.71 -28.33
CA TRP A 230 -15.15 20.93 -27.26
C TRP A 230 -14.20 19.82 -26.86
N SER A 231 -13.85 19.69 -25.57
CA SER A 231 -12.99 18.60 -25.11
C SER A 231 -13.45 18.02 -23.77
N ALA A 232 -13.31 16.70 -23.63
CA ALA A 232 -13.37 16.01 -22.36
C ALA A 232 -12.07 16.28 -21.54
N THR A 233 -11.96 17.48 -20.97
CA THR A 233 -10.76 17.97 -20.25
C THR A 233 -11.07 18.39 -18.81
N GLN A 234 -10.09 18.32 -17.90
CA GLN A 234 -10.14 18.88 -16.55
C GLN A 234 -9.63 20.33 -16.48
N VAL A 235 -9.02 20.83 -17.56
CA VAL A 235 -8.21 22.05 -17.56
C VAL A 235 -8.49 22.94 -18.79
N PRO A 236 -9.75 23.36 -19.02
CA PRO A 236 -10.13 24.07 -20.25
C PRO A 236 -9.31 25.34 -20.53
N HIS A 237 -8.92 26.09 -19.48
CA HIS A 237 -8.12 27.30 -19.64
C HIS A 237 -6.64 27.03 -19.98
N TYR A 238 -6.07 25.93 -19.49
CA TYR A 238 -4.73 25.52 -19.91
C TYR A 238 -4.74 24.96 -21.33
N LEU A 239 -5.76 24.20 -21.70
CA LEU A 239 -5.97 23.76 -23.09
C LEU A 239 -6.12 24.96 -24.03
N HIS A 240 -6.94 25.95 -23.69
CA HIS A 240 -7.10 27.19 -24.45
C HIS A 240 -5.75 27.88 -24.71
N ARG A 241 -4.94 28.02 -23.65
CA ARG A 241 -3.60 28.63 -23.74
C ARG A 241 -2.67 27.85 -24.66
N GLU A 242 -2.60 26.53 -24.50
CA GLU A 242 -1.69 25.71 -25.30
C GLU A 242 -2.15 25.59 -26.76
N LEU A 243 -3.47 25.56 -27.04
CA LEU A 243 -4.00 25.65 -28.40
C LEU A 243 -3.56 26.93 -29.10
N ALA A 244 -3.73 28.09 -28.45
CA ALA A 244 -3.30 29.37 -29.01
C ALA A 244 -1.80 29.40 -29.31
N ARG A 245 -0.99 28.89 -28.38
CA ARG A 245 0.47 28.82 -28.51
C ARG A 245 0.92 27.89 -29.63
N VAL A 246 0.41 26.67 -29.68
CA VAL A 246 0.86 25.63 -30.61
C VAL A 246 0.39 25.91 -32.03
N LEU A 247 -0.83 26.41 -32.19
CA LEU A 247 -1.41 26.75 -33.50
C LEU A 247 -1.02 28.15 -33.98
N GLU A 248 -0.30 28.92 -33.16
CA GLU A 248 0.13 30.30 -33.43
C GLU A 248 -1.04 31.22 -33.81
N VAL A 249 -2.15 31.08 -33.09
CA VAL A 249 -3.35 31.93 -33.24
C VAL A 249 -3.50 32.87 -32.06
N ASP A 250 -4.16 34.01 -32.27
CA ASP A 250 -4.50 34.94 -31.20
C ASP A 250 -5.38 34.21 -30.15
N PRO A 251 -5.01 34.22 -28.85
CA PRO A 251 -5.84 33.65 -27.80
C PRO A 251 -7.28 34.15 -27.82
N ALA A 252 -7.55 35.38 -28.25
CA ALA A 252 -8.92 35.92 -28.36
C ALA A 252 -9.77 35.22 -29.45
N GLN A 253 -9.15 34.45 -30.35
CA GLN A 253 -9.84 33.65 -31.36
C GLN A 253 -10.08 32.21 -30.91
N VAL A 254 -9.59 31.79 -29.75
CA VAL A 254 -9.78 30.44 -29.23
C VAL A 254 -10.91 30.44 -28.20
N ARG A 255 -11.78 29.43 -28.28
CA ARG A 255 -12.78 29.15 -27.26
C ARG A 255 -12.73 27.67 -26.93
N VAL A 256 -12.63 27.34 -25.65
CA VAL A 256 -12.75 25.96 -25.17
C VAL A 256 -14.05 25.80 -24.40
N ILE A 257 -14.81 24.78 -24.80
CA ILE A 257 -16.03 24.37 -24.11
C ILE A 257 -15.78 22.98 -23.52
N GLN A 258 -16.07 22.83 -22.24
CA GLN A 258 -15.98 21.57 -21.53
C GLN A 258 -17.40 21.07 -21.21
N PRO A 259 -17.92 20.09 -21.98
CA PRO A 259 -19.13 19.36 -21.59
C PRO A 259 -18.93 18.61 -20.25
N PRO A 260 -19.99 18.01 -19.69
CA PRO A 260 -19.83 16.99 -18.64
C PRO A 260 -18.74 15.98 -19.01
N VAL A 261 -17.87 15.63 -18.06
CA VAL A 261 -16.77 14.67 -18.26
C VAL A 261 -17.07 13.37 -17.52
N GLY A 262 -16.97 12.23 -18.22
CA GLY A 262 -17.30 10.89 -17.68
C GLY A 262 -16.15 10.27 -16.89
N GLY A 263 -15.67 11.02 -15.88
CA GLY A 263 -14.48 10.67 -15.10
C GLY A 263 -13.18 11.11 -15.76
N ALA A 264 -12.17 11.36 -14.92
CA ALA A 264 -10.86 11.82 -15.36
C ALA A 264 -9.74 11.45 -14.37
N PHE A 265 -9.93 11.76 -13.09
CA PHE A 265 -9.05 11.36 -11.98
C PHE A 265 -7.58 11.81 -12.11
N GLY A 266 -7.34 12.87 -12.89
CA GLY A 266 -6.01 13.39 -13.24
C GLY A 266 -5.61 13.10 -14.69
N GLY A 267 -6.19 12.08 -15.32
CA GLY A 267 -5.85 11.63 -16.68
C GLY A 267 -6.31 12.55 -17.81
N LYS A 268 -7.05 13.61 -17.49
CA LYS A 268 -7.47 14.67 -18.43
C LYS A 268 -7.01 16.06 -17.96
N SER A 269 -5.96 16.13 -17.12
CA SER A 269 -5.47 17.38 -16.52
C SER A 269 -4.31 18.06 -17.27
N GLU A 270 -4.04 17.62 -18.50
CA GLU A 270 -3.17 18.31 -19.46
C GLU A 270 -3.75 18.17 -20.88
N PRO A 271 -3.32 19.01 -21.84
CA PRO A 271 -3.64 18.82 -23.26
C PRO A 271 -3.04 17.54 -23.83
N PHE A 272 -3.73 16.95 -24.80
CA PHE A 272 -3.35 15.78 -25.58
C PHE A 272 -3.33 16.11 -27.08
N ASP A 273 -2.68 15.24 -27.83
CA ASP A 273 -2.54 15.28 -29.28
C ASP A 273 -3.88 15.43 -30.03
N LEU A 274 -4.96 14.79 -29.56
CA LEU A 274 -6.26 14.91 -30.23
C LEU A 274 -6.80 16.33 -30.31
N GLU A 275 -6.59 17.17 -29.30
CA GLU A 275 -7.19 18.51 -29.25
C GLU A 275 -6.52 19.45 -30.27
N PHE A 276 -5.20 19.31 -30.42
CA PHE A 276 -4.45 20.00 -31.45
C PHE A 276 -4.82 19.48 -32.85
N CYS A 277 -4.96 18.16 -33.00
CA CYS A 277 -5.31 17.55 -34.29
C CYS A 277 -6.70 17.99 -34.77
N VAL A 278 -7.74 17.92 -33.92
CA VAL A 278 -9.09 18.36 -34.32
C VAL A 278 -9.12 19.85 -34.67
N ALA A 279 -8.37 20.68 -33.94
CA ALA A 279 -8.29 22.10 -34.22
C ALA A 279 -7.62 22.36 -35.59
N LYS A 280 -6.45 21.77 -35.83
CA LYS A 280 -5.70 21.97 -37.08
C LYS A 280 -6.44 21.42 -38.30
N LEU A 281 -6.99 20.21 -38.21
CA LEU A 281 -7.79 19.60 -39.27
C LEU A 281 -9.05 20.43 -39.56
N SER A 282 -9.69 20.98 -38.53
CA SER A 282 -10.83 21.88 -38.72
C SER A 282 -10.45 23.18 -39.41
N MET A 283 -9.32 23.80 -39.04
CA MET A 283 -8.78 24.99 -39.69
C MET A 283 -8.47 24.76 -41.19
N MET A 284 -7.99 23.57 -41.55
CA MET A 284 -7.70 23.23 -42.95
C MET A 284 -8.94 22.94 -43.78
N THR A 285 -9.95 22.30 -43.18
CA THR A 285 -11.14 21.83 -43.90
C THR A 285 -12.30 22.82 -43.86
N GLY A 286 -12.31 23.76 -42.91
CA GLY A 286 -13.45 24.64 -42.62
C GLY A 286 -14.68 23.87 -42.10
N ARG A 287 -14.49 22.63 -41.62
CA ARG A 287 -15.55 21.73 -41.15
C ARG A 287 -15.30 21.33 -39.70
N PRO A 288 -16.34 20.97 -38.92
CA PRO A 288 -16.14 20.39 -37.61
C PRO A 288 -15.39 19.05 -37.74
N VAL A 289 -14.43 18.76 -36.86
CA VAL A 289 -13.68 17.50 -36.86
C VAL A 289 -13.75 16.89 -35.46
N LYS A 290 -14.14 15.62 -35.35
CA LYS A 290 -14.17 14.86 -34.09
C LYS A 290 -13.10 13.77 -34.07
N ILE A 291 -12.33 13.69 -32.98
CA ILE A 291 -11.47 12.54 -32.67
C ILE A 291 -11.93 11.93 -31.35
N LEU A 292 -12.21 10.63 -31.37
CA LEU A 292 -12.51 9.81 -30.21
C LEU A 292 -11.44 8.72 -30.11
N TYR A 293 -10.80 8.63 -28.94
CA TYR A 293 -9.87 7.55 -28.64
C TYR A 293 -10.58 6.24 -28.42
N THR A 294 -10.01 5.18 -28.98
CA THR A 294 -10.30 3.82 -28.56
C THR A 294 -9.84 3.61 -27.11
N ARG A 295 -10.33 2.55 -26.46
CA ARG A 295 -9.87 2.21 -25.10
C ARG A 295 -8.37 1.92 -25.07
N GLU A 296 -7.84 1.27 -26.09
CA GLU A 296 -6.40 1.00 -26.23
C GLU A 296 -5.59 2.31 -26.28
N GLU A 297 -6.04 3.30 -27.07
CA GLU A 297 -5.38 4.60 -27.12
C GLU A 297 -5.38 5.31 -25.76
N VAL A 298 -6.45 5.18 -24.96
CA VAL A 298 -6.47 5.73 -23.59
C VAL A 298 -5.36 5.12 -22.71
N PHE A 299 -5.02 3.84 -22.87
CA PHE A 299 -3.89 3.23 -22.16
C PHE A 299 -2.55 3.81 -22.59
N TYR A 300 -2.36 4.08 -23.89
CA TYR A 300 -1.12 4.65 -24.42
C TYR A 300 -0.99 6.16 -24.21
N SER A 301 -2.10 6.90 -24.15
CA SER A 301 -2.10 8.31 -23.69
C SER A 301 -1.76 8.40 -22.20
N HIS A 302 -2.12 7.37 -21.44
CA HIS A 302 -1.74 7.09 -20.06
C HIS A 302 -1.91 8.23 -19.05
N ARG A 303 -0.88 9.07 -18.86
CA ARG A 303 -0.72 10.05 -17.76
C ARG A 303 -0.97 9.48 -16.37
N GLY A 304 -0.86 8.18 -16.21
CA GLY A 304 -1.24 7.48 -15.00
C GLY A 304 -0.22 7.61 -13.90
N ARG A 305 -0.44 6.83 -12.84
CA ARG A 305 0.44 6.80 -11.68
C ARG A 305 1.78 6.20 -12.07
N HIS A 306 2.84 6.88 -11.62
CA HIS A 306 4.21 6.48 -11.84
C HIS A 306 4.57 5.21 -11.04
N PRO A 307 5.23 4.22 -11.67
CA PRO A 307 5.93 3.15 -10.95
C PRO A 307 7.06 3.72 -10.08
N PHE A 308 7.14 3.30 -8.82
CA PHE A 308 8.14 3.76 -7.84
C PHE A 308 8.93 2.58 -7.27
N HIS A 309 10.25 2.70 -7.26
CA HIS A 309 11.15 1.92 -6.42
C HIS A 309 11.53 2.79 -5.22
N MET A 310 11.30 2.31 -4.00
CA MET A 310 11.46 3.09 -2.79
C MET A 310 12.27 2.33 -1.75
N ARG A 311 13.29 2.96 -1.18
CA ARG A 311 14.05 2.44 -0.05
C ARG A 311 13.83 3.37 1.14
N TYR A 312 13.47 2.79 2.28
CA TYR A 312 13.19 3.54 3.49
C TYR A 312 14.03 3.04 4.66
N ARG A 313 14.48 3.97 5.49
CA ARG A 313 14.95 3.72 6.86
C ARG A 313 14.12 4.59 7.81
N THR A 314 13.60 4.01 8.88
CA THR A 314 12.81 4.76 9.87
C THR A 314 13.19 4.35 11.27
N GLY A 315 13.57 5.34 12.07
CA GLY A 315 13.96 5.19 13.47
C GLY A 315 12.82 5.54 14.43
N ALA A 316 12.74 4.80 15.53
CA ALA A 316 11.85 5.13 16.64
C ALA A 316 12.51 4.87 18.00
N ALA A 317 12.13 5.68 18.99
CA ALA A 317 12.45 5.48 20.39
C ALA A 317 11.66 4.30 20.99
N ARG A 318 12.03 3.86 22.20
CA ARG A 318 11.39 2.74 22.89
C ARG A 318 9.89 2.95 23.13
N ASP A 319 9.46 4.20 23.30
CA ASP A 319 8.05 4.56 23.46
C ASP A 319 7.29 4.69 22.13
N GLY A 320 7.93 4.39 21.00
CA GLY A 320 7.33 4.48 19.67
C GLY A 320 7.37 5.88 19.05
N THR A 321 7.95 6.89 19.71
CA THR A 321 8.16 8.21 19.12
C THR A 321 9.14 8.11 17.95
N LEU A 322 8.78 8.62 16.78
CA LEU A 322 9.65 8.68 15.61
C LEU A 322 10.83 9.62 15.86
N THR A 323 12.02 9.19 15.47
CA THR A 323 13.26 9.97 15.61
C THR A 323 13.72 10.49 14.24
N SER A 324 13.69 9.65 13.21
CA SER A 324 14.24 9.95 11.90
C SER A 324 13.58 9.14 10.79
N VAL A 325 13.44 9.76 9.61
CA VAL A 325 12.94 9.12 8.38
C VAL A 325 13.90 9.44 7.25
N ASP A 326 14.36 8.42 6.53
CA ASP A 326 15.21 8.55 5.34
C ASP A 326 14.58 7.80 4.18
N ALA A 327 14.29 8.51 3.09
CA ALA A 327 13.57 7.99 1.94
C ALA A 327 14.36 8.24 0.64
N GLU A 328 14.66 7.16 -0.07
CA GLU A 328 15.23 7.18 -1.43
C GLU A 328 14.21 6.63 -2.43
N ILE A 329 13.94 7.36 -3.50
CA ILE A 329 12.87 7.03 -4.46
C ILE A 329 13.38 7.17 -5.90
N VAL A 330 13.26 6.09 -6.67
CA VAL A 330 13.44 6.12 -8.14
C VAL A 330 12.07 5.98 -8.79
N MET A 331 11.75 6.92 -9.68
CA MET A 331 10.46 7.01 -10.35
C MET A 331 10.61 6.76 -11.84
N ASP A 332 9.73 5.93 -12.38
CA ASP A 332 9.55 5.80 -13.81
C ASP A 332 8.56 6.85 -14.33
N GLY A 333 9.04 7.75 -15.18
CA GLY A 333 8.26 8.85 -15.73
C GLY A 333 7.61 8.58 -17.08
N GLY A 334 7.94 7.49 -17.76
CA GLY A 334 7.64 7.31 -19.18
C GLY A 334 8.36 8.32 -20.09
N ALA A 335 7.87 8.47 -21.32
CA ALA A 335 8.61 9.09 -22.41
C ALA A 335 8.70 10.63 -22.34
N TYR A 336 7.82 11.30 -21.58
CA TYR A 336 7.70 12.76 -21.56
C TYR A 336 7.53 13.33 -20.15
N ALA A 337 7.75 14.64 -20.01
CA ALA A 337 7.87 15.27 -18.69
C ALA A 337 6.53 15.30 -17.96
N SER A 338 5.43 15.67 -18.64
CA SER A 338 4.12 15.86 -18.02
C SER A 338 4.25 16.66 -16.71
N PHE A 339 3.51 16.26 -15.68
CA PHE A 339 3.63 16.71 -14.29
C PHE A 339 4.82 16.12 -13.53
N GLY A 340 5.70 15.37 -14.18
CA GLY A 340 6.81 14.64 -13.57
C GLY A 340 7.63 15.46 -12.58
N LEU A 341 7.93 16.72 -12.90
CA LEU A 341 8.63 17.63 -11.98
C LEU A 341 7.88 17.82 -10.65
N VAL A 342 6.56 18.01 -10.71
CA VAL A 342 5.70 18.18 -9.53
C VAL A 342 5.59 16.85 -8.78
N THR A 343 5.40 15.74 -9.50
CA THR A 343 5.34 14.39 -8.91
C THR A 343 6.59 14.06 -8.10
N THR A 344 7.78 14.41 -8.61
CA THR A 344 9.06 14.18 -7.90
C THR A 344 9.17 14.97 -6.61
N TYR A 345 8.58 16.16 -6.50
CA TYR A 345 8.55 16.91 -5.24
C TYR A 345 7.47 16.37 -4.28
N TYR A 346 6.26 16.07 -4.77
CA TYR A 346 5.19 15.52 -3.93
C TYR A 346 5.55 14.19 -3.28
N ALA A 347 6.39 13.38 -3.93
CA ALA A 347 6.85 12.10 -3.42
C ALA A 347 7.51 12.18 -2.02
N GLY A 348 8.08 13.33 -1.66
CA GLY A 348 8.64 13.53 -0.31
C GLY A 348 7.92 14.60 0.50
N GLN A 349 7.53 15.71 -0.13
CA GLN A 349 7.03 16.86 0.63
C GLN A 349 5.70 16.63 1.34
N LEU A 350 4.86 15.71 0.84
CA LEU A 350 3.56 15.40 1.44
C LEU A 350 3.62 14.24 2.47
N LEU A 351 4.81 13.68 2.72
CA LEU A 351 4.95 12.58 3.67
C LEU A 351 4.90 13.06 5.15
N THR A 352 5.24 14.32 5.38
CA THR A 352 5.59 14.91 6.69
C THR A 352 4.43 15.19 7.65
N ALA A 353 3.22 14.79 7.27
CA ALA A 353 2.02 14.78 8.12
C ALA A 353 1.22 13.49 7.83
N PRO A 354 0.34 12.99 8.73
CA PRO A 354 -0.05 13.56 10.02
C PRO A 354 0.95 13.33 11.17
N TYR A 355 2.09 12.69 10.89
CA TYR A 355 3.03 12.27 11.91
C TYR A 355 4.14 13.30 12.13
N ARG A 356 4.55 13.47 13.39
CA ARG A 356 5.73 14.25 13.77
C ARG A 356 6.99 13.50 13.34
N MET A 357 7.88 14.20 12.62
CA MET A 357 9.18 13.69 12.18
C MET A 357 10.26 14.68 12.63
N PRO A 358 11.07 14.37 13.67
CA PRO A 358 12.11 15.30 14.12
C PRO A 358 13.23 15.52 13.10
N ALA A 359 13.61 14.46 12.37
CA ALA A 359 14.54 14.52 11.25
C ALA A 359 13.97 13.79 10.03
N TYR A 360 14.15 14.36 8.84
CA TYR A 360 13.64 13.82 7.59
C TYR A 360 14.58 14.10 6.42
N ARG A 361 14.96 13.06 5.67
CA ARG A 361 15.67 13.17 4.40
C ARG A 361 14.89 12.50 3.27
N PHE A 362 14.89 13.18 2.13
CA PHE A 362 14.22 12.77 0.92
C PHE A 362 15.14 12.95 -0.29
N HIS A 363 15.42 11.84 -0.97
CA HIS A 363 16.14 11.81 -2.23
C HIS A 363 15.27 11.14 -3.30
N SER A 364 14.89 11.87 -4.35
CA SER A 364 14.14 11.31 -5.46
C SER A 364 14.74 11.61 -6.82
N THR A 365 14.78 10.59 -7.67
CA THR A 365 15.22 10.68 -9.06
C THR A 365 14.11 10.19 -9.97
N ARG A 366 13.70 11.03 -10.93
CA ARG A 366 12.77 10.65 -12.00
C ARG A 366 13.52 10.41 -13.30
N ALA A 367 13.33 9.22 -13.85
CA ALA A 367 13.85 8.81 -15.14
C ALA A 367 12.77 8.95 -16.24
N TYR A 368 13.21 9.26 -17.46
CA TYR A 368 12.47 8.98 -18.67
C TYR A 368 12.66 7.50 -19.03
N THR A 369 11.61 6.86 -19.53
CA THR A 369 11.64 5.51 -20.10
C THR A 369 10.83 5.48 -21.40
N ASN A 370 11.07 4.50 -22.27
CA ASN A 370 10.36 4.34 -23.54
C ASN A 370 8.98 3.68 -23.37
N LYS A 371 8.21 4.20 -22.40
CA LYS A 371 6.84 3.84 -22.07
C LYS A 371 5.94 5.08 -22.15
N PRO A 372 4.60 4.94 -22.30
CA PRO A 372 3.67 6.05 -22.16
C PRO A 372 4.00 6.98 -20.99
N ALA A 373 3.90 8.29 -21.22
CA ALA A 373 4.22 9.27 -20.19
C ALA A 373 3.30 9.10 -18.98
N CYS A 374 3.90 9.06 -17.79
CA CYS A 374 3.17 9.07 -16.52
C CYS A 374 2.83 10.51 -16.13
N GLY A 375 1.81 10.69 -15.31
CA GLY A 375 1.26 11.99 -14.94
C GLY A 375 0.57 11.98 -13.57
N PRO A 376 -0.41 12.84 -13.35
CA PRO A 376 -1.18 12.87 -12.13
C PRO A 376 -2.31 11.82 -12.18
N LYS A 377 -2.33 10.93 -11.18
CA LYS A 377 -3.51 10.12 -10.81
C LYS A 377 -3.87 10.48 -9.37
N ARG A 378 -5.18 10.45 -9.05
CA ARG A 378 -5.80 10.75 -7.74
C ARG A 378 -4.85 10.43 -6.56
N GLY A 379 -4.53 11.43 -5.73
CA GLY A 379 -3.45 11.35 -4.72
C GLY A 379 -2.06 11.52 -5.35
N HIS A 380 -1.91 12.58 -6.15
CA HIS A 380 -0.79 12.80 -7.06
C HIS A 380 0.58 12.77 -6.34
N GLY A 381 1.35 11.72 -6.61
CA GLY A 381 2.74 11.57 -6.15
C GLY A 381 2.92 11.16 -4.69
N SER A 382 1.89 11.23 -3.85
CA SER A 382 1.97 10.95 -2.40
C SER A 382 1.44 9.58 -1.98
N VAL A 383 0.71 8.87 -2.83
CA VAL A 383 0.15 7.55 -2.52
C VAL A 383 1.24 6.49 -2.37
N GLN A 384 2.19 6.46 -3.30
CA GLN A 384 3.25 5.45 -3.29
C GLN A 384 4.18 5.57 -2.08
N PRO A 385 4.71 6.76 -1.74
CA PRO A 385 5.50 6.97 -0.53
C PRO A 385 4.72 6.68 0.75
N ARG A 386 3.41 7.00 0.78
CA ARG A 386 2.57 6.71 1.95
C ARG A 386 2.41 5.22 2.18
N PHE A 387 2.27 4.41 1.13
CA PHE A 387 2.26 2.95 1.25
C PHE A 387 3.53 2.44 1.95
N ALA A 388 4.71 2.78 1.45
CA ALA A 388 5.98 2.35 2.05
C ALA A 388 6.09 2.79 3.51
N PHE A 389 5.78 4.06 3.80
CA PHE A 389 5.92 4.61 5.14
C PHE A 389 4.93 4.03 6.16
N GLU A 390 3.65 3.83 5.81
CA GLU A 390 2.68 3.22 6.72
C GLU A 390 2.99 1.75 7.04
N VAL A 391 3.61 1.02 6.10
CA VAL A 391 4.13 -0.32 6.36
C VAL A 391 5.35 -0.27 7.28
N GLN A 392 6.24 0.72 7.14
CA GLN A 392 7.34 0.95 8.09
C GLN A 392 6.81 1.23 9.51
N LEU A 393 5.77 2.05 9.65
CA LEU A 393 5.11 2.28 10.94
C LEU A 393 4.58 0.98 11.55
N ASP A 394 3.96 0.12 10.76
CA ASP A 394 3.46 -1.17 11.25
C ASP A 394 4.59 -2.13 11.65
N ARG A 395 5.73 -2.10 10.94
CA ARG A 395 6.95 -2.83 11.33
C ARG A 395 7.55 -2.32 12.65
N ILE A 396 7.50 -1.01 12.90
CA ILE A 396 7.92 -0.41 14.17
C ILE A 396 6.98 -0.85 15.29
N ALA A 397 5.67 -0.79 15.06
CA ALA A 397 4.64 -1.25 16.00
C ALA A 397 4.90 -2.71 16.41
N GLU A 398 5.16 -3.58 15.44
CA GLU A 398 5.51 -4.98 15.68
C GLU A 398 6.76 -5.15 16.54
N ARG A 399 7.88 -4.48 16.18
CA ARG A 399 9.15 -4.65 16.89
C ARG A 399 9.14 -4.06 18.31
N LEU A 400 8.30 -3.07 18.56
CA LEU A 400 8.15 -2.44 19.87
C LEU A 400 6.98 -3.03 20.67
N GLU A 401 6.23 -3.97 20.10
CA GLU A 401 5.02 -4.54 20.69
C GLU A 401 3.99 -3.47 21.10
N ILE A 402 3.87 -2.42 20.28
CA ILE A 402 2.91 -1.33 20.46
C ILE A 402 1.73 -1.56 19.51
N ASP A 403 0.50 -1.35 19.99
CA ASP A 403 -0.68 -1.37 19.13
C ASP A 403 -0.53 -0.39 17.94
N PRO A 404 -0.74 -0.82 16.68
CA PRO A 404 -0.55 0.02 15.50
C PRO A 404 -1.35 1.33 15.46
N ILE A 405 -2.54 1.38 16.10
CA ILE A 405 -3.32 2.62 16.21
C ILE A 405 -2.66 3.53 17.26
N GLU A 406 -2.26 2.96 18.40
CA GLU A 406 -1.59 3.69 19.46
C GLU A 406 -0.25 4.31 19.00
N LEU A 407 0.56 3.59 18.21
CA LEU A 407 1.79 4.15 17.64
C LEU A 407 1.51 5.42 16.81
N ARG A 408 0.43 5.41 16.03
CA ARG A 408 0.00 6.55 15.21
C ARG A 408 -0.47 7.73 16.07
N ARG A 409 -1.18 7.46 17.17
CA ARG A 409 -1.57 8.48 18.16
C ARG A 409 -0.37 9.15 18.81
N ARG A 410 0.64 8.37 19.22
CA ARG A 410 1.87 8.88 19.85
C ARG A 410 2.64 9.85 18.96
N ASN A 411 2.54 9.66 17.65
CA ASN A 411 3.25 10.49 16.67
C ASN A 411 2.39 11.58 16.05
N PHE A 412 1.20 11.87 16.58
CA PHE A 412 0.32 12.91 16.04
C PHE A 412 0.96 14.31 16.09
N ILE A 413 0.92 15.06 14.97
CA ILE A 413 1.54 16.39 14.88
C ILE A 413 0.71 17.53 15.48
N GLY A 414 -0.61 17.39 15.57
CA GLY A 414 -1.52 18.45 16.05
C GLY A 414 -2.08 19.37 14.97
N ALA A 415 -2.90 20.32 15.42
CA ALA A 415 -3.41 21.46 14.63
C ALA A 415 -2.65 22.75 14.99
N ASN A 416 -2.80 23.81 14.18
CA ASN A 416 -2.09 25.08 14.35
C ASN A 416 -0.58 24.92 14.50
N THR A 417 0.01 24.06 13.67
CA THR A 417 1.41 23.64 13.74
C THR A 417 2.05 23.72 12.36
N ARG A 418 3.35 23.42 12.28
CA ARG A 418 4.10 23.29 11.03
C ARG A 418 4.81 21.96 10.98
N THR A 419 4.86 21.35 9.81
CA THR A 419 5.61 20.10 9.57
C THR A 419 7.12 20.35 9.58
N VAL A 420 7.93 19.29 9.56
CA VAL A 420 9.40 19.38 9.52
C VAL A 420 9.92 20.13 8.28
N ASN A 421 9.18 20.09 7.18
CA ASN A 421 9.44 20.84 5.95
C ASN A 421 8.61 22.12 5.85
N ASP A 422 8.08 22.59 6.98
CA ASP A 422 7.43 23.88 7.19
C ASP A 422 6.08 24.09 6.48
N LEU A 423 5.29 23.03 6.28
CA LEU A 423 3.90 23.13 5.81
C LEU A 423 2.98 23.60 6.94
N ARG A 424 2.20 24.66 6.72
CA ARG A 424 1.29 25.22 7.73
C ARG A 424 0.01 24.38 7.87
N ILE A 425 -0.22 23.79 9.05
CA ILE A 425 -1.44 23.04 9.38
C ILE A 425 -2.33 23.89 10.29
N THR A 426 -3.53 24.25 9.81
CA THR A 426 -4.52 25.06 10.53
C THR A 426 -5.49 24.22 11.37
N SER A 427 -6.04 23.15 10.79
CA SER A 427 -6.93 22.20 11.45
C SER A 427 -6.47 20.77 11.19
N ASN A 428 -6.77 19.83 12.10
CA ASN A 428 -6.34 18.43 11.97
C ASN A 428 -7.23 17.48 12.78
N GLY A 429 -8.12 16.74 12.11
CA GLY A 429 -9.02 15.75 12.72
C GLY A 429 -8.51 14.30 12.68
N PHE A 430 -7.19 14.08 12.57
CA PHE A 430 -6.63 12.73 12.41
C PHE A 430 -6.87 11.82 13.62
N LEU A 431 -6.85 12.35 14.85
CA LEU A 431 -7.12 11.53 16.04
C LEU A 431 -8.58 11.07 16.06
N GLU A 432 -9.52 11.96 15.74
CA GLU A 432 -10.93 11.61 15.58
C GLU A 432 -11.12 10.57 14.48
N CYS A 433 -10.34 10.64 13.39
CA CYS A 433 -10.35 9.60 12.35
C CYS A 433 -9.92 8.24 12.91
N LEU A 434 -8.83 8.17 13.69
CA LEU A 434 -8.36 6.94 14.33
C LEU A 434 -9.40 6.37 15.29
N ASP A 435 -10.02 7.24 16.10
CA ASP A 435 -11.05 6.84 17.06
C ASP A 435 -12.29 6.25 16.37
N GLU A 436 -12.74 6.88 15.27
CA GLU A 436 -13.89 6.39 14.51
C GLU A 436 -13.62 5.04 13.85
N VAL A 437 -12.47 4.84 13.21
CA VAL A 437 -12.15 3.52 12.61
C VAL A 437 -11.88 2.45 13.67
N GLU A 438 -11.25 2.79 14.79
CA GLU A 438 -11.02 1.84 15.90
C GLU A 438 -12.36 1.34 16.46
N ARG A 439 -13.31 2.26 16.68
CA ARG A 439 -14.65 1.96 17.17
C ARG A 439 -15.48 1.18 16.15
N ALA A 440 -15.56 1.65 14.91
CA ALA A 440 -16.44 1.08 13.90
C ALA A 440 -15.99 -0.31 13.44
N SER A 441 -14.67 -0.56 13.41
CA SER A 441 -14.11 -1.86 13.02
C SER A 441 -14.12 -2.92 14.13
N ASP A 442 -14.39 -2.54 15.38
CA ASP A 442 -14.19 -3.37 16.58
C ASP A 442 -12.73 -3.85 16.71
N TRP A 443 -11.79 -2.95 16.39
CA TRP A 443 -10.34 -3.22 16.30
C TRP A 443 -9.79 -4.01 17.49
N LYS A 444 -10.10 -3.57 18.72
CA LYS A 444 -9.58 -4.19 19.95
C LYS A 444 -10.03 -5.64 20.14
N ARG A 445 -11.13 -6.06 19.52
CA ARG A 445 -11.59 -7.45 19.56
C ARG A 445 -11.06 -8.29 18.42
N LYS A 446 -10.60 -7.69 17.32
CA LYS A 446 -10.19 -8.38 16.09
C LYS A 446 -8.67 -8.48 15.92
N HIS A 447 -7.94 -7.38 16.08
CA HIS A 447 -6.49 -7.36 15.82
C HIS A 447 -5.76 -8.42 16.65
N ARG A 448 -4.98 -9.28 15.98
CA ARG A 448 -4.29 -10.46 16.56
C ARG A 448 -5.18 -11.48 17.26
N ARG A 449 -6.49 -11.48 16.98
CA ARG A 449 -7.49 -12.37 17.60
C ARG A 449 -8.38 -13.08 16.59
N LEU A 450 -8.27 -12.75 15.30
CA LEU A 450 -8.93 -13.46 14.22
C LEU A 450 -8.23 -14.80 13.94
N PRO A 451 -8.95 -15.79 13.38
CA PRO A 451 -8.34 -17.05 13.00
C PRO A 451 -7.30 -16.82 11.90
N PHE A 452 -6.31 -17.71 11.84
CA PHE A 452 -5.31 -17.73 10.77
C PHE A 452 -5.97 -17.64 9.38
N GLY A 453 -5.37 -16.83 8.49
CA GLY A 453 -5.96 -16.50 7.19
C GLY A 453 -6.91 -15.31 7.23
N ARG A 454 -7.24 -14.75 8.40
CA ARG A 454 -8.02 -13.51 8.52
C ARG A 454 -7.31 -12.47 9.36
N GLY A 455 -7.36 -11.22 8.94
CA GLY A 455 -6.62 -10.15 9.61
C GLY A 455 -7.24 -8.77 9.42
N VAL A 456 -6.85 -7.86 10.30
CA VAL A 456 -7.19 -6.43 10.23
C VAL A 456 -5.93 -5.57 10.21
N GLY A 457 -5.96 -4.50 9.42
CA GLY A 457 -4.83 -3.59 9.27
C GLY A 457 -5.26 -2.15 9.27
N VAL A 458 -4.41 -1.27 9.82
CA VAL A 458 -4.66 0.17 9.93
C VAL A 458 -3.62 0.98 9.18
N ALA A 459 -4.04 2.12 8.63
CA ALA A 459 -3.16 3.13 8.08
C ALA A 459 -3.76 4.54 8.19
N GLY A 460 -2.90 5.55 8.19
CA GLY A 460 -3.28 6.97 8.18
C GLY A 460 -2.69 7.75 7.01
N SER A 461 -3.24 8.92 6.72
CA SER A 461 -2.71 9.80 5.69
C SER A 461 -3.13 11.26 5.88
N THR A 462 -2.55 12.12 5.05
CA THR A 462 -2.96 13.50 4.83
C THR A 462 -2.91 13.81 3.33
N TYR A 463 -3.66 14.82 2.88
CA TYR A 463 -3.54 15.34 1.53
C TYR A 463 -3.87 16.82 1.44
N ILE A 464 -3.37 17.48 0.39
CA ILE A 464 -3.57 18.91 0.15
C ILE A 464 -5.01 19.23 -0.22
N THR A 465 -5.48 20.39 0.24
CA THR A 465 -6.73 21.03 -0.21
C THR A 465 -6.39 22.19 -1.15
N GLY A 466 -5.85 21.84 -2.31
CA GLY A 466 -5.41 22.78 -3.35
C GLY A 466 -3.95 23.20 -3.22
N THR A 467 -3.21 23.17 -4.33
CA THR A 467 -1.83 23.65 -4.32
C THR A 467 -1.77 25.17 -4.19
N ASN A 468 -0.83 25.67 -3.38
CA ASN A 468 -0.65 27.09 -3.12
C ASN A 468 -0.33 27.92 -4.37
N TYR A 469 0.38 27.37 -5.36
CA TYR A 469 0.80 28.13 -6.55
C TYR A 469 0.12 27.66 -7.84
N PRO A 470 -0.33 28.58 -8.71
CA PRO A 470 -0.78 28.22 -10.05
C PRO A 470 0.38 27.66 -10.88
N ILE A 471 0.09 26.74 -11.80
CA ILE A 471 1.10 26.11 -12.68
C ILE A 471 1.85 27.15 -13.52
N TYR A 472 1.14 28.21 -13.94
CA TYR A 472 1.71 29.40 -14.56
C TYR A 472 1.72 30.53 -13.53
N PRO A 473 2.85 30.82 -12.86
CA PRO A 473 2.92 31.81 -11.80
C PRO A 473 2.51 33.21 -12.27
N ASN A 474 1.62 33.85 -11.53
CA ASN A 474 1.15 35.21 -11.76
C ASN A 474 0.44 35.76 -10.49
N ASP A 475 0.09 37.05 -10.48
CA ASP A 475 -0.59 37.71 -9.35
C ASP A 475 -2.14 37.66 -9.42
N MET A 476 -2.71 37.08 -10.47
CA MET A 476 -4.16 37.01 -10.68
C MET A 476 -4.81 35.99 -9.72
N PRO A 477 -6.13 36.09 -9.47
CA PRO A 477 -6.84 35.13 -8.66
C PRO A 477 -6.70 33.68 -9.15
N GLN A 478 -6.55 32.74 -8.22
CA GLN A 478 -6.52 31.32 -8.51
C GLN A 478 -7.90 30.77 -8.89
N SER A 479 -8.97 31.30 -8.30
CA SER A 479 -10.34 31.00 -8.72
C SER A 479 -11.15 32.28 -8.77
N GLY A 480 -12.04 32.37 -9.76
CA GLY A 480 -12.99 33.46 -9.91
C GLY A 480 -14.40 32.94 -10.17
N ILE A 481 -15.40 33.74 -9.79
CA ILE A 481 -16.80 33.45 -10.08
C ILE A 481 -17.57 34.74 -10.34
N GLN A 482 -18.62 34.65 -11.16
CA GLN A 482 -19.53 35.76 -11.42
C GLN A 482 -20.97 35.33 -11.16
N LEU A 483 -21.71 36.17 -10.44
CA LEU A 483 -23.13 36.04 -10.16
C LEU A 483 -23.91 37.11 -10.93
N GLN A 484 -25.04 36.70 -11.50
CA GLN A 484 -26.00 37.60 -12.10
C GLN A 484 -27.40 37.24 -11.62
N VAL A 485 -28.16 38.24 -11.21
CA VAL A 485 -29.55 38.06 -10.78
C VAL A 485 -30.49 38.53 -11.88
N ASP A 486 -31.51 37.72 -12.17
CA ASP A 486 -32.61 38.08 -13.05
C ASP A 486 -33.84 38.55 -12.25
N ARG A 487 -34.68 39.38 -12.87
CA ARG A 487 -35.92 39.92 -12.26
C ARG A 487 -36.95 38.87 -11.88
N SER A 488 -36.82 37.63 -12.37
CA SER A 488 -37.61 36.50 -11.89
C SER A 488 -37.19 36.02 -10.50
N GLY A 489 -36.07 36.51 -9.95
CA GLY A 489 -35.50 36.03 -8.69
C GLY A 489 -34.54 34.85 -8.85
N ARG A 490 -34.12 34.55 -10.09
CA ARG A 490 -33.14 33.50 -10.40
C ARG A 490 -31.73 34.05 -10.34
N VAL A 491 -30.79 33.22 -9.95
CA VAL A 491 -29.37 33.55 -9.85
C VAL A 491 -28.60 32.69 -10.83
N ALA A 492 -28.06 33.29 -11.88
CA ALA A 492 -27.10 32.65 -12.77
C ALA A 492 -25.70 32.77 -12.18
N VAL A 493 -24.96 31.66 -12.21
CA VAL A 493 -23.59 31.54 -11.69
C VAL A 493 -22.68 31.11 -12.82
N PHE A 494 -21.71 31.95 -13.18
CA PHE A 494 -20.73 31.65 -14.21
C PHE A 494 -19.44 31.16 -13.55
N SER A 495 -19.10 29.89 -13.78
CA SER A 495 -18.00 29.18 -13.11
C SER A 495 -17.03 28.58 -14.11
N GLY A 496 -15.74 28.93 -14.05
CA GLY A 496 -14.73 28.33 -14.91
C GLY A 496 -14.34 26.90 -14.52
N ALA A 497 -14.77 26.42 -13.34
CA ALA A 497 -14.33 25.16 -12.79
C ALA A 497 -14.94 23.95 -13.50
N SER A 498 -14.19 22.85 -13.50
CA SER A 498 -14.56 21.62 -14.23
C SER A 498 -15.36 20.63 -13.40
N GLU A 499 -16.61 20.35 -13.81
CA GLU A 499 -17.42 19.23 -13.31
C GLU A 499 -17.05 17.93 -14.02
N ILE A 500 -16.44 17.01 -13.28
CA ILE A 500 -15.95 15.71 -13.76
C ILE A 500 -16.59 14.53 -13.03
N GLY A 501 -17.69 14.77 -12.30
CA GLY A 501 -18.44 13.80 -11.52
C GLY A 501 -18.40 14.05 -10.01
N GLN A 502 -17.49 14.89 -9.51
CA GLN A 502 -17.30 15.17 -8.08
C GLN A 502 -18.42 16.03 -7.47
N GLY A 503 -19.20 16.77 -8.28
CA GLY A 503 -20.31 17.59 -7.80
C GLY A 503 -19.94 19.04 -7.46
N VAL A 504 -18.97 19.64 -8.16
CA VAL A 504 -18.62 21.06 -8.02
C VAL A 504 -19.80 21.96 -8.37
N ASP A 505 -20.55 21.66 -9.44
CA ASP A 505 -21.69 22.50 -9.84
C ASP A 505 -22.76 22.52 -8.75
N SER A 506 -22.91 21.38 -8.06
CA SER A 506 -23.80 21.28 -6.90
C SER A 506 -23.27 22.07 -5.72
N MET A 507 -21.97 21.97 -5.41
CA MET A 507 -21.31 22.74 -4.34
C MET A 507 -21.48 24.26 -4.55
N VAL A 508 -21.24 24.76 -5.76
CA VAL A 508 -21.45 26.16 -6.13
C VAL A 508 -22.90 26.57 -5.89
N ALA A 509 -23.85 25.76 -6.38
CA ALA A 509 -25.27 26.03 -6.20
C ALA A 509 -25.69 26.06 -4.72
N TYR A 510 -25.16 25.15 -3.89
CA TYR A 510 -25.45 25.09 -2.46
C TYR A 510 -24.96 26.33 -1.72
N ILE A 511 -23.72 26.77 -1.97
CA ILE A 511 -23.15 27.96 -1.31
C ILE A 511 -23.92 29.22 -1.72
N VAL A 512 -24.21 29.39 -3.01
CA VAL A 512 -24.94 30.57 -3.48
C VAL A 512 -26.37 30.59 -2.95
N ALA A 513 -27.05 29.43 -2.90
CA ALA A 513 -28.39 29.32 -2.32
C ALA A 513 -28.40 29.66 -0.82
N GLU A 514 -27.42 29.16 -0.05
CA GLU A 514 -27.29 29.44 1.38
C GLU A 514 -27.03 30.93 1.64
N GLU A 515 -26.04 31.54 0.97
CA GLU A 515 -25.67 32.94 1.22
C GLU A 515 -26.80 33.91 0.83
N LEU A 516 -27.48 33.66 -0.30
CA LEU A 516 -28.55 34.53 -0.81
C LEU A 516 -29.94 34.19 -0.24
N GLY A 517 -30.06 33.11 0.53
CA GLY A 517 -31.33 32.67 1.13
C GLY A 517 -32.40 32.31 0.10
N VAL A 518 -32.01 31.83 -1.08
CA VAL A 518 -32.91 31.43 -2.18
C VAL A 518 -33.11 29.92 -2.22
N PRO A 519 -34.23 29.42 -2.76
CA PRO A 519 -34.38 28.00 -3.08
C PRO A 519 -33.27 27.51 -4.03
N LEU A 520 -32.80 26.27 -3.85
CA LEU A 520 -31.72 25.71 -4.66
C LEU A 520 -32.03 25.70 -6.17
N ASP A 521 -33.29 25.46 -6.55
CA ASP A 521 -33.76 25.44 -7.93
C ASP A 521 -33.82 26.85 -8.59
N HIS A 522 -33.63 27.91 -7.81
CA HIS A 522 -33.44 29.26 -8.33
C HIS A 522 -32.00 29.54 -8.78
N VAL A 523 -31.05 28.69 -8.39
CA VAL A 523 -29.64 28.85 -8.76
C VAL A 523 -29.34 28.01 -10.00
N ARG A 524 -28.77 28.64 -11.03
CA ARG A 524 -28.34 27.98 -12.26
C ARG A 524 -26.85 28.18 -12.47
N VAL A 525 -26.11 27.08 -12.47
CA VAL A 525 -24.68 27.08 -12.78
C VAL A 525 -24.47 26.94 -14.29
N LEU A 526 -23.66 27.83 -14.85
CA LEU A 526 -23.18 27.84 -16.22
C LEU A 526 -21.66 27.69 -16.15
N ALA A 527 -21.17 26.50 -16.51
CA ALA A 527 -19.77 26.14 -16.31
C ALA A 527 -19.05 25.72 -17.60
N GLY A 528 -17.72 25.77 -17.56
CA GLY A 528 -16.85 25.14 -18.55
C GLY A 528 -16.83 25.84 -19.91
N ASP A 529 -16.88 27.17 -19.96
CA ASP A 529 -16.84 27.92 -21.23
C ASP A 529 -15.93 29.15 -21.10
N THR A 530 -14.80 29.12 -21.79
CA THR A 530 -13.75 30.16 -21.64
C THR A 530 -14.17 31.55 -22.14
N ASP A 531 -15.26 31.65 -22.92
CA ASP A 531 -15.80 32.94 -23.35
C ASP A 531 -16.72 33.60 -22.30
N PHE A 532 -17.37 32.79 -21.46
CA PHE A 532 -18.44 33.27 -20.57
C PHE A 532 -18.08 33.22 -19.10
N THR A 533 -17.13 32.36 -18.74
CA THR A 533 -16.81 32.08 -17.35
C THR A 533 -15.45 32.67 -16.96
N PRO A 534 -15.27 33.12 -15.71
CA PRO A 534 -13.96 33.55 -15.24
C PRO A 534 -12.94 32.42 -15.33
N VAL A 535 -11.65 32.77 -15.42
CA VAL A 535 -10.57 31.80 -15.40
C VAL A 535 -10.62 30.98 -14.11
N ASP A 536 -10.64 29.66 -14.27
CA ASP A 536 -10.33 28.69 -13.22
C ASP A 536 -9.20 27.79 -13.72
N LEU A 537 -8.30 27.42 -12.81
CA LEU A 537 -7.12 26.63 -13.15
C LEU A 537 -7.46 25.17 -13.50
N GLY A 538 -8.67 24.71 -13.17
CA GLY A 538 -9.13 23.36 -13.46
C GLY A 538 -9.31 22.50 -12.21
N ALA A 539 -9.87 21.30 -12.41
CA ALA A 539 -10.15 20.35 -11.35
C ALA A 539 -8.95 19.42 -11.09
N TYR A 540 -7.99 19.88 -10.30
CA TYR A 540 -6.81 19.11 -9.85
C TYR A 540 -6.40 19.46 -8.41
N SER A 541 -5.56 18.62 -7.78
CA SER A 541 -5.05 18.83 -6.41
C SER A 541 -6.13 19.11 -5.37
N SER A 542 -7.34 18.56 -5.56
CA SER A 542 -8.49 18.78 -4.69
C SER A 542 -8.82 20.26 -4.36
N ARG A 543 -8.45 21.19 -5.25
CA ARG A 543 -8.50 22.65 -4.96
C ARG A 543 -9.90 23.26 -4.96
N VAL A 544 -10.81 22.66 -5.73
CA VAL A 544 -12.00 23.36 -6.23
C VAL A 544 -12.94 23.77 -5.10
N THR A 545 -13.28 22.86 -4.17
CA THR A 545 -14.16 23.18 -3.04
C THR A 545 -13.64 24.37 -2.24
N PHE A 546 -12.36 24.40 -1.93
CA PHE A 546 -11.79 25.41 -1.05
C PHE A 546 -11.64 26.77 -1.75
N MET A 547 -11.00 26.77 -2.92
CA MET A 547 -10.70 28.02 -3.63
C MET A 547 -11.95 28.62 -4.29
N LEU A 548 -12.70 27.81 -5.06
CA LEU A 548 -13.94 28.28 -5.69
C LEU A 548 -15.04 28.50 -4.67
N GLY A 549 -15.15 27.66 -3.63
CA GLY A 549 -16.16 27.86 -2.58
C GLY A 549 -15.97 29.18 -1.82
N ASN A 550 -14.73 29.55 -1.49
CA ASN A 550 -14.45 30.87 -0.91
C ASN A 550 -14.72 32.01 -1.90
N ALA A 551 -14.44 31.83 -3.20
CA ALA A 551 -14.83 32.80 -4.22
C ALA A 551 -16.37 32.94 -4.35
N CYS A 552 -17.13 31.84 -4.19
CA CYS A 552 -18.59 31.86 -4.15
C CYS A 552 -19.11 32.68 -2.97
N ILE A 553 -18.56 32.43 -1.76
CA ILE A 553 -18.93 33.17 -0.55
C ILE A 553 -18.64 34.66 -0.73
N ASP A 554 -17.46 35.02 -1.27
CA ASP A 554 -17.09 36.41 -1.52
C ASP A 554 -18.07 37.10 -2.49
N ALA A 555 -18.40 36.47 -3.62
CA ALA A 555 -19.37 37.02 -4.57
C ALA A 555 -20.78 37.15 -3.98
N ALA A 556 -21.26 36.09 -3.31
CA ALA A 556 -22.61 36.03 -2.79
C ALA A 556 -22.82 37.02 -1.63
N ARG A 557 -21.80 37.24 -0.78
CA ARG A 557 -21.88 38.23 0.31
C ARG A 557 -21.89 39.67 -0.19
N LYS A 558 -21.12 39.99 -1.23
CA LYS A 558 -21.18 41.31 -1.89
C LYS A 558 -22.57 41.59 -2.46
N LEU A 559 -23.15 40.59 -3.13
CA LEU A 559 -24.49 40.66 -3.69
C LEU A 559 -25.56 40.77 -2.60
N LYS A 560 -25.46 39.96 -1.54
CA LYS A 560 -26.33 40.02 -0.36
C LYS A 560 -26.34 41.39 0.29
N ALA A 561 -25.16 42.03 0.42
CA ALA A 561 -25.05 43.36 1.01
C ALA A 561 -25.85 44.41 0.22
N GLN A 562 -25.75 44.41 -1.12
CA GLN A 562 -26.54 45.32 -1.97
C GLN A 562 -28.05 45.13 -1.77
N VAL A 563 -28.50 43.88 -1.63
CA VAL A 563 -29.92 43.56 -1.38
C VAL A 563 -30.35 43.98 0.02
N GLN A 564 -29.53 43.71 1.03
CA GLN A 564 -29.80 44.12 2.42
C GLN A 564 -29.86 45.64 2.55
N GLU A 565 -28.99 46.39 1.87
CA GLU A 565 -29.00 47.85 1.87
C GLU A 565 -30.28 48.42 1.26
N ALA A 566 -30.70 47.89 0.10
CA ALA A 566 -31.92 48.35 -0.56
C ALA A 566 -33.19 48.05 0.26
N VAL A 567 -33.31 46.84 0.80
CA VAL A 567 -34.45 46.46 1.66
C VAL A 567 -34.43 47.23 2.98
N ALA A 568 -33.26 47.47 3.56
CA ALA A 568 -33.15 48.23 4.80
C ALA A 568 -33.56 49.69 4.64
N ALA A 569 -33.26 50.30 3.50
CA ALA A 569 -33.71 51.65 3.18
C ALA A 569 -35.24 51.72 3.04
N GLU A 570 -35.86 50.72 2.41
CA GLU A 570 -37.32 50.61 2.26
C GLU A 570 -38.03 50.40 3.62
N TRP A 571 -37.41 49.63 4.51
CA TRP A 571 -37.99 49.33 5.84
C TRP A 571 -37.60 50.31 6.95
N ASP A 572 -36.75 51.31 6.65
CA ASP A 572 -36.16 52.22 7.64
C ASP A 572 -35.48 51.49 8.82
N VAL A 573 -34.63 50.51 8.49
CA VAL A 573 -33.88 49.68 9.45
C VAL A 573 -32.39 49.64 9.11
N LYS A 574 -31.59 48.95 9.92
CA LYS A 574 -30.17 48.72 9.60
C LYS A 574 -30.04 47.54 8.63
N PRO A 575 -29.08 47.53 7.68
CA PRO A 575 -28.86 46.39 6.76
C PRO A 575 -28.68 45.04 7.48
N ARG A 576 -27.99 45.04 8.63
CA ARG A 576 -27.81 43.84 9.48
C ARG A 576 -29.10 43.29 10.08
N GLU A 577 -30.19 44.07 10.08
CA GLU A 577 -31.52 43.66 10.53
C GLU A 577 -32.34 43.04 9.39
N VAL A 578 -31.83 43.00 8.15
CA VAL A 578 -32.46 42.29 7.03
C VAL A 578 -31.78 40.94 6.85
N LEU A 579 -32.52 39.86 7.00
CA LEU A 579 -32.05 38.50 6.75
C LEU A 579 -32.64 37.99 5.43
N LEU A 580 -31.83 37.34 4.60
CA LEU A 580 -32.31 36.57 3.45
C LEU A 580 -32.36 35.10 3.84
N ALA A 581 -33.55 34.51 3.86
CA ALA A 581 -33.77 33.12 4.26
C ALA A 581 -35.06 32.56 3.68
N GLY A 582 -35.04 31.28 3.25
CA GLY A 582 -36.25 30.55 2.83
C GLY A 582 -36.99 31.18 1.65
N GLY A 583 -36.30 31.89 0.76
CA GLY A 583 -36.90 32.61 -0.36
C GLY A 583 -37.52 33.96 0.02
N LEU A 584 -37.24 34.48 1.21
CA LEU A 584 -37.75 35.75 1.73
C LEU A 584 -36.60 36.66 2.17
N ALA A 585 -36.81 37.96 2.07
CA ALA A 585 -36.18 38.93 2.96
C ALA A 585 -37.07 39.09 4.20
N VAL A 586 -36.50 39.02 5.41
CA VAL A 586 -37.22 39.14 6.67
C VAL A 586 -36.49 40.09 7.62
N ARG A 587 -37.22 40.83 8.45
CA ARG A 587 -36.62 41.65 9.50
C ARG A 587 -36.23 40.79 10.70
N ALA A 588 -35.01 40.94 11.18
CA ALA A 588 -34.51 40.26 12.37
C ALA A 588 -35.32 40.68 13.61
N GLY A 589 -35.85 39.70 14.35
CA GLY A 589 -36.66 39.94 15.54
C GLY A 589 -38.13 40.30 15.28
N ASP A 590 -38.54 40.46 14.02
CA ASP A 590 -39.93 40.69 13.60
C ASP A 590 -40.23 39.96 12.30
N THR A 591 -40.74 38.73 12.41
CA THR A 591 -41.12 37.91 11.25
C THR A 591 -42.37 38.40 10.54
N GLY A 592 -43.10 39.40 11.08
CA GLY A 592 -44.24 40.04 10.42
C GLY A 592 -43.83 40.96 9.28
N THR A 593 -42.61 41.52 9.34
CA THR A 593 -42.04 42.36 8.28
C THR A 593 -41.19 41.50 7.34
N SER A 594 -41.74 41.17 6.17
CA SER A 594 -41.05 40.35 5.16
C SER A 594 -41.51 40.67 3.73
N MET A 595 -40.68 40.30 2.75
CA MET A 595 -41.05 40.30 1.32
C MET A 595 -40.40 39.11 0.60
N PRO A 596 -40.95 38.63 -0.53
CA PRO A 596 -40.28 37.65 -1.37
C PRO A 596 -38.88 38.12 -1.79
N VAL A 597 -37.90 37.21 -1.77
CA VAL A 597 -36.50 37.53 -2.14
C VAL A 597 -36.40 38.08 -3.56
N ARG A 598 -37.28 37.64 -4.46
CA ARG A 598 -37.43 38.21 -5.81
C ARG A 598 -37.73 39.71 -5.76
N ASP A 599 -38.64 40.12 -4.90
CA ASP A 599 -39.07 41.52 -4.80
C ASP A 599 -37.95 42.36 -4.16
N ALA A 600 -37.21 41.78 -3.19
CA ALA A 600 -35.98 42.37 -2.65
C ALA A 600 -34.88 42.54 -3.71
N PHE A 601 -34.70 41.57 -4.62
CA PHE A 601 -33.75 41.69 -5.73
C PHE A 601 -34.17 42.78 -6.72
N ASN A 602 -35.46 42.86 -7.06
CA ASN A 602 -35.97 43.93 -7.94
C ASN A 602 -35.81 45.32 -7.31
N LEU A 603 -36.03 45.42 -5.99
CA LEU A 603 -35.79 46.65 -5.23
C LEU A 603 -34.31 47.04 -5.26
N ALA A 604 -33.40 46.09 -5.08
CA ALA A 604 -31.97 46.32 -5.18
C ALA A 604 -31.55 46.74 -6.59
N GLU A 605 -32.04 46.06 -7.63
CA GLU A 605 -31.76 46.42 -9.03
C GLU A 605 -32.24 47.84 -9.36
N ALA A 606 -33.40 48.26 -8.85
CA ALA A 606 -33.90 49.61 -9.02
C ALA A 606 -33.00 50.67 -8.35
N ALA A 607 -32.31 50.30 -7.27
CA ALA A 607 -31.41 51.19 -6.52
C ALA A 607 -30.01 51.28 -7.13
N VAL A 608 -29.42 50.16 -7.59
CA VAL A 608 -28.00 50.10 -8.00
C VAL A 608 -27.78 49.75 -9.49
N GLY A 609 -28.83 49.47 -10.25
CA GLY A 609 -28.73 48.95 -11.62
C GLY A 609 -28.60 47.42 -11.66
N THR A 610 -28.11 46.88 -12.79
CA THR A 610 -28.01 45.42 -13.00
C THR A 610 -27.37 44.72 -11.82
N LEU A 611 -28.09 43.77 -11.24
CA LEU A 611 -27.71 43.13 -10.00
C LEU A 611 -26.78 41.94 -10.26
N GLY A 612 -25.56 42.02 -9.74
CA GLY A 612 -24.54 41.00 -9.92
C GLY A 612 -23.29 41.29 -9.09
N ALA A 613 -22.42 40.29 -8.97
CA ALA A 613 -21.18 40.41 -8.21
C ALA A 613 -20.12 39.44 -8.73
N THR A 614 -18.85 39.79 -8.54
CA THR A 614 -17.71 38.91 -8.78
C THR A 614 -17.06 38.53 -7.46
N GLY A 615 -16.55 37.32 -7.39
CA GLY A 615 -15.77 36.83 -6.26
C GLY A 615 -14.49 36.16 -6.70
N SER A 616 -13.51 36.16 -5.81
CA SER A 616 -12.17 35.65 -6.11
C SER A 616 -11.45 35.13 -4.87
N TYR A 617 -10.53 34.18 -5.04
CA TYR A 617 -9.69 33.67 -3.96
C TYR A 617 -8.24 33.46 -4.41
N ASN A 618 -7.30 33.75 -3.50
CA ASN A 618 -5.88 33.41 -3.58
C ASN A 618 -5.45 32.80 -2.25
N THR A 619 -4.66 31.72 -2.30
CA THR A 619 -4.01 31.13 -1.13
C THR A 619 -3.09 32.16 -0.46
N PRO A 620 -3.11 32.26 0.89
CA PRO A 620 -2.16 33.09 1.62
C PRO A 620 -0.70 32.72 1.33
N ARG A 621 0.20 33.71 1.27
CA ARG A 621 1.62 33.46 0.97
C ARG A 621 2.36 32.70 2.07
N ASP A 622 1.97 32.88 3.33
CA ASP A 622 2.61 32.25 4.50
C ASP A 622 2.04 30.85 4.78
N VAL A 623 2.31 29.89 3.88
CA VAL A 623 1.85 28.49 4.02
C VAL A 623 2.99 27.47 3.87
N HIS A 624 4.22 27.94 3.66
CA HIS A 624 5.42 27.12 3.46
C HIS A 624 6.69 27.83 3.95
N GLY A 625 7.79 27.08 4.08
CA GLY A 625 9.10 27.62 4.45
C GLY A 625 9.91 28.19 3.29
N ASP A 626 11.09 28.73 3.60
CA ASP A 626 11.99 29.36 2.64
C ASP A 626 13.11 28.41 2.19
N TYR A 627 12.79 27.53 1.23
CA TYR A 627 13.78 26.68 0.56
C TYR A 627 13.33 26.31 -0.86
N ARG A 628 14.27 25.81 -1.67
CA ARG A 628 13.99 25.45 -3.06
C ARG A 628 12.98 24.30 -3.14
N GLY A 629 11.82 24.60 -3.71
CA GLY A 629 10.74 23.64 -3.91
C GLY A 629 9.68 23.66 -2.82
N ALA A 630 9.83 24.46 -1.75
CA ALA A 630 8.85 24.57 -0.65
C ALA A 630 7.43 24.91 -1.09
N THR A 631 7.29 25.50 -2.28
CA THR A 631 6.01 25.83 -2.91
C THR A 631 5.22 24.60 -3.38
N ILE A 632 5.87 23.46 -3.60
CA ILE A 632 5.27 22.24 -4.17
C ILE A 632 4.98 21.23 -3.05
N GLY A 633 3.75 21.28 -2.53
CA GLY A 633 3.36 20.54 -1.31
C GLY A 633 2.54 21.44 -0.40
N ALA A 634 2.82 22.74 -0.49
CA ALA A 634 2.10 23.80 0.18
C ALA A 634 0.65 23.91 -0.28
N SER A 635 -0.24 24.15 0.69
CA SER A 635 -1.69 24.21 0.55
C SER A 635 -2.27 25.12 1.64
N PRO A 636 -3.43 25.79 1.42
CA PRO A 636 -4.10 26.56 2.47
C PRO A 636 -4.56 25.69 3.64
N ALA A 637 -4.96 24.44 3.36
CA ALA A 637 -5.43 23.48 4.35
C ALA A 637 -5.09 22.03 3.92
N TYR A 638 -5.22 21.08 4.84
CA TYR A 638 -4.93 19.67 4.58
C TYR A 638 -6.03 18.79 5.17
N SER A 639 -6.48 17.79 4.41
CA SER A 639 -7.38 16.76 4.92
C SER A 639 -6.58 15.65 5.60
N PHE A 640 -7.27 14.86 6.43
CA PHE A 640 -6.66 13.74 7.17
C PHE A 640 -7.56 12.52 7.09
N THR A 641 -6.97 11.34 7.03
CA THR A 641 -7.74 10.10 6.87
C THR A 641 -7.12 8.98 7.70
N ALA A 642 -7.95 8.12 8.27
CA ALA A 642 -7.54 6.82 8.79
C ALA A 642 -8.43 5.73 8.21
N HIS A 643 -7.83 4.60 7.80
CA HIS A 643 -8.56 3.40 7.39
C HIS A 643 -8.27 2.23 8.31
N VAL A 644 -9.27 1.38 8.51
CA VAL A 644 -9.06 -0.03 8.88
C VAL A 644 -9.59 -0.90 7.75
N ALA A 645 -8.82 -1.91 7.33
CA ALA A 645 -9.24 -2.93 6.37
C ALA A 645 -9.32 -4.29 7.07
N GLU A 646 -10.33 -5.10 6.72
CA GLU A 646 -10.46 -6.51 7.12
C GLU A 646 -10.33 -7.40 5.89
N VAL A 647 -9.48 -8.42 5.98
CA VAL A 647 -9.16 -9.31 4.85
C VAL A 647 -9.22 -10.78 5.23
N GLU A 648 -9.51 -11.60 4.23
CA GLU A 648 -9.31 -13.05 4.23
C GLU A 648 -8.29 -13.42 3.14
N VAL A 649 -7.32 -14.26 3.48
CA VAL A 649 -6.28 -14.76 2.58
C VAL A 649 -6.46 -16.26 2.41
N ASP A 650 -6.75 -16.69 1.19
CA ASP A 650 -6.68 -18.09 0.81
C ASP A 650 -5.20 -18.48 0.66
N VAL A 651 -4.69 -19.28 1.60
CA VAL A 651 -3.29 -19.68 1.65
C VAL A 651 -2.91 -20.72 0.58
N GLU A 652 -3.88 -21.39 -0.03
CA GLU A 652 -3.63 -22.36 -1.10
C GLU A 652 -3.44 -21.66 -2.44
N THR A 653 -4.22 -20.61 -2.70
CA THR A 653 -4.27 -19.91 -4.00
C THR A 653 -3.59 -18.54 -3.99
N GLY A 654 -3.36 -17.98 -2.80
CA GLY A 654 -2.89 -16.61 -2.60
C GLY A 654 -3.98 -15.55 -2.84
N PHE A 655 -5.24 -15.95 -3.06
CA PHE A 655 -6.31 -15.00 -3.28
C PHE A 655 -6.59 -14.19 -1.99
N VAL A 656 -6.74 -12.87 -2.13
CA VAL A 656 -7.05 -11.97 -1.01
C VAL A 656 -8.44 -11.39 -1.25
N THR A 657 -9.35 -11.69 -0.32
CA THR A 657 -10.67 -11.06 -0.24
C THR A 657 -10.59 -9.93 0.76
N VAL A 658 -10.99 -8.72 0.37
CA VAL A 658 -11.19 -7.62 1.31
C VAL A 658 -12.68 -7.59 1.63
N ASP A 659 -13.04 -7.82 2.89
CA ASP A 659 -14.44 -7.88 3.27
C ASP A 659 -15.01 -6.47 3.45
N ARG A 660 -14.22 -5.60 4.11
CA ARG A 660 -14.64 -4.25 4.46
C ARG A 660 -13.48 -3.30 4.65
N ILE A 661 -13.71 -2.03 4.32
CA ILE A 661 -12.84 -0.91 4.66
C ILE A 661 -13.66 0.15 5.40
N TRP A 662 -13.26 0.47 6.63
CA TRP A 662 -13.78 1.62 7.39
C TRP A 662 -12.95 2.84 7.06
N ILE A 663 -13.60 3.90 6.60
CA ILE A 663 -12.96 5.08 6.02
C ILE A 663 -13.33 6.29 6.88
N ALA A 664 -12.48 6.68 7.82
CA ALA A 664 -12.67 7.94 8.53
C ALA A 664 -11.88 9.06 7.88
N HIS A 665 -12.58 10.13 7.48
CA HIS A 665 -11.98 11.22 6.73
C HIS A 665 -12.41 12.59 7.28
N ASP A 666 -11.41 13.39 7.62
CA ASP A 666 -11.56 14.78 8.00
C ASP A 666 -11.58 15.69 6.77
N CYS A 667 -12.79 15.98 6.31
CA CYS A 667 -13.05 16.94 5.24
C CYS A 667 -13.37 18.34 5.78
N GLY A 668 -13.03 18.67 7.04
CA GLY A 668 -13.46 19.92 7.66
C GLY A 668 -14.98 19.96 7.78
N ARG A 669 -15.70 20.83 7.08
CA ARG A 669 -17.17 20.77 6.97
C ARG A 669 -17.61 19.97 5.75
N ALA A 670 -18.43 18.95 5.95
CA ALA A 670 -19.12 18.27 4.86
C ALA A 670 -20.22 19.18 4.29
N LEU A 671 -19.92 19.91 3.21
CA LEU A 671 -20.90 20.79 2.56
C LEU A 671 -22.15 20.02 2.10
N ASN A 672 -21.95 18.77 1.67
CA ASN A 672 -23.02 17.81 1.44
C ASN A 672 -22.51 16.40 1.82
N PRO A 673 -23.00 15.79 2.91
CA PRO A 673 -22.49 14.51 3.40
C PRO A 673 -22.67 13.35 2.41
N VAL A 674 -23.68 13.38 1.54
CA VAL A 674 -23.89 12.33 0.53
C VAL A 674 -22.81 12.38 -0.54
N LEU A 675 -22.40 13.59 -0.95
CA LEU A 675 -21.33 13.74 -1.95
C LEU A 675 -19.97 13.42 -1.36
N VAL A 676 -19.73 13.81 -0.11
CA VAL A 676 -18.50 13.48 0.62
C VAL A 676 -18.35 11.97 0.77
N ALA A 677 -19.38 11.27 1.26
CA ALA A 677 -19.36 9.81 1.37
C ALA A 677 -19.08 9.12 0.03
N GLY A 678 -19.77 9.52 -1.05
CA GLY A 678 -19.51 8.95 -2.37
C GLY A 678 -18.11 9.24 -2.93
N GLN A 679 -17.48 10.36 -2.53
CA GLN A 679 -16.08 10.63 -2.88
C GLN A 679 -15.10 9.78 -2.05
N MET A 680 -15.38 9.57 -0.77
CA MET A 680 -14.62 8.69 0.13
C MET A 680 -14.66 7.24 -0.38
N GLU A 681 -15.85 6.73 -0.69
CA GLU A 681 -16.06 5.39 -1.28
C GLU A 681 -15.31 5.26 -2.61
N GLY A 682 -15.48 6.20 -3.54
CA GLY A 682 -14.77 6.14 -4.83
C GLY A 682 -13.24 6.25 -4.69
N SER A 683 -12.74 6.90 -3.65
CA SER A 683 -11.31 6.98 -3.33
C SER A 683 -10.78 5.66 -2.78
N ALA A 684 -11.47 5.09 -1.79
CA ALA A 684 -11.09 3.82 -1.19
C ALA A 684 -11.21 2.65 -2.18
N TYR A 685 -12.24 2.67 -3.04
CA TYR A 685 -12.37 1.75 -4.18
C TYR A 685 -11.12 1.77 -5.07
N MET A 686 -10.63 2.97 -5.43
CA MET A 686 -9.45 3.09 -6.28
C MET A 686 -8.19 2.58 -5.56
N GLY A 687 -8.04 2.88 -4.27
CA GLY A 687 -6.94 2.33 -3.46
C GLY A 687 -7.00 0.81 -3.34
N PHE A 688 -8.19 0.22 -3.17
CA PHE A 688 -8.41 -1.23 -3.20
C PHE A 688 -8.03 -1.84 -4.56
N ALA A 689 -8.46 -1.21 -5.66
CA ALA A 689 -8.13 -1.65 -7.01
C ALA A 689 -6.62 -1.67 -7.26
N GLU A 690 -5.91 -0.61 -6.87
CA GLU A 690 -4.44 -0.52 -6.95
C GLU A 690 -3.75 -1.53 -6.03
N ALA A 691 -4.34 -1.84 -4.87
CA ALA A 691 -3.78 -2.81 -3.94
C ALA A 691 -3.76 -4.23 -4.54
N LEU A 692 -4.81 -4.67 -5.23
CA LEU A 692 -4.99 -6.09 -5.58
C LEU A 692 -5.01 -6.40 -7.08
N MET A 693 -5.47 -5.49 -7.93
CA MET A 693 -5.93 -5.83 -9.30
C MET A 693 -5.21 -5.07 -10.42
N GLU A 694 -4.89 -3.79 -10.20
CA GLU A 694 -4.38 -2.92 -11.26
C GLU A 694 -2.86 -3.03 -11.43
N GLU A 695 -2.40 -3.37 -12.63
CA GLU A 695 -0.99 -3.31 -13.03
C GLU A 695 -0.83 -2.96 -14.53
N GLN A 696 0.14 -2.12 -14.87
CA GLN A 696 0.53 -1.87 -16.26
C GLN A 696 1.78 -2.64 -16.66
N ILE A 697 1.58 -3.75 -17.37
CA ILE A 697 2.68 -4.61 -17.81
C ILE A 697 3.06 -4.26 -19.26
N PHE A 698 4.32 -3.91 -19.45
CA PHE A 698 4.95 -3.75 -20.76
C PHE A 698 5.87 -4.93 -21.04
N LYS A 699 5.82 -5.47 -22.26
CA LYS A 699 6.65 -6.60 -22.67
C LYS A 699 8.12 -6.20 -22.72
N SER A 700 8.98 -7.03 -22.14
CA SER A 700 10.42 -7.02 -22.42
C SER A 700 10.73 -7.67 -23.77
N GLU A 701 11.98 -7.55 -24.24
CA GLU A 701 12.47 -8.24 -25.45
C GLU A 701 12.23 -9.75 -25.41
N ASN A 702 12.35 -10.37 -24.24
CA ASN A 702 12.16 -11.82 -24.06
C ASN A 702 10.68 -12.25 -24.01
N GLN A 703 9.75 -11.29 -23.90
CA GLN A 703 8.30 -11.54 -23.77
C GLN A 703 7.53 -11.17 -25.05
N GLY A 704 8.21 -10.64 -26.07
CA GLY A 704 7.64 -10.23 -27.34
C GLY A 704 8.21 -8.89 -27.81
N ARG A 705 7.36 -8.08 -28.45
CA ARG A 705 7.77 -6.74 -28.88
C ARG A 705 8.06 -5.86 -27.67
N ALA A 706 9.32 -5.47 -27.47
CA ALA A 706 9.74 -4.64 -26.36
C ALA A 706 8.98 -3.31 -26.31
N GLY A 707 8.50 -2.95 -25.11
CA GLY A 707 7.72 -1.73 -24.87
C GLY A 707 6.25 -1.81 -25.29
N LEU A 708 5.80 -2.94 -25.84
CA LEU A 708 4.40 -3.15 -26.17
C LEU A 708 3.60 -3.41 -24.90
N HIS A 709 2.48 -2.73 -24.72
CA HIS A 709 1.59 -3.00 -23.59
C HIS A 709 1.01 -4.41 -23.71
N ASN A 710 1.02 -5.19 -22.62
CA ASN A 710 0.72 -6.63 -22.69
C ASN A 710 -0.71 -6.92 -23.18
N ALA A 711 -1.68 -6.15 -22.68
CA ALA A 711 -3.06 -6.13 -23.17
C ALA A 711 -3.80 -4.86 -22.69
N PRO A 712 -3.80 -3.76 -23.48
CA PRO A 712 -4.39 -2.48 -23.08
C PRO A 712 -5.93 -2.50 -23.19
N SER A 713 -6.58 -3.33 -22.38
CA SER A 713 -8.03 -3.56 -22.38
C SER A 713 -8.61 -3.52 -20.95
N LEU A 714 -9.92 -3.33 -20.82
CA LEU A 714 -10.60 -3.44 -19.51
C LEU A 714 -10.81 -4.90 -19.05
N LEU A 715 -10.40 -5.88 -19.86
CA LEU A 715 -10.42 -7.29 -19.47
C LEU A 715 -9.13 -7.66 -18.72
N ASP A 716 -7.98 -7.25 -19.27
CA ASP A 716 -6.67 -7.63 -18.75
C ASP A 716 -6.13 -6.61 -17.74
N TYR A 717 -6.40 -5.33 -17.95
CA TYR A 717 -6.29 -4.34 -16.88
C TYR A 717 -7.58 -4.36 -16.07
N ARG A 718 -7.53 -5.06 -14.94
CA ARG A 718 -8.72 -5.37 -14.14
C ARG A 718 -9.05 -4.21 -13.21
N ILE A 719 -10.12 -3.50 -13.52
CA ILE A 719 -10.81 -2.66 -12.54
C ILE A 719 -11.84 -3.51 -11.80
N PRO A 720 -12.05 -3.31 -10.48
CA PRO A 720 -13.03 -4.08 -9.74
C PRO A 720 -14.45 -3.92 -10.30
N THR A 721 -15.21 -5.00 -10.35
CA THR A 721 -16.64 -4.96 -10.62
C THR A 721 -17.43 -4.69 -9.34
N SER A 722 -18.75 -4.57 -9.44
CA SER A 722 -19.61 -4.49 -8.26
C SER A 722 -19.58 -5.75 -7.38
N VAL A 723 -19.09 -6.88 -7.91
CA VAL A 723 -18.94 -8.14 -7.16
C VAL A 723 -17.59 -8.20 -6.46
N ASP A 724 -16.56 -7.57 -7.03
CA ASP A 724 -15.21 -7.53 -6.45
C ASP A 724 -15.07 -6.44 -5.38
N THR A 725 -15.92 -5.41 -5.42
CA THR A 725 -15.81 -4.24 -4.55
C THR A 725 -16.18 -4.61 -3.10
N PRO A 726 -15.31 -4.32 -2.11
CA PRO A 726 -15.59 -4.58 -0.70
C PRO A 726 -16.71 -3.67 -0.17
N GLU A 727 -17.22 -3.97 1.02
CA GLU A 727 -18.04 -2.99 1.75
C GLU A 727 -17.18 -1.77 2.13
N LEU A 728 -17.62 -0.57 1.74
CA LEU A 728 -16.91 0.69 2.01
C LEU A 728 -17.73 1.54 2.97
N GLU A 729 -17.27 1.69 4.21
CA GLU A 729 -18.01 2.38 5.27
C GLU A 729 -17.46 3.80 5.50
N SER A 730 -18.20 4.82 5.05
CA SER A 730 -17.81 6.22 5.16
C SER A 730 -18.13 6.82 6.55
N LEU A 731 -17.09 7.23 7.27
CA LEU A 731 -17.16 7.87 8.60
C LEU A 731 -16.65 9.33 8.48
N ILE A 732 -17.58 10.28 8.32
CA ILE A 732 -17.24 11.70 8.11
C ILE A 732 -16.77 12.32 9.43
N VAL A 733 -15.57 12.91 9.42
CA VAL A 733 -15.01 13.68 10.52
C VAL A 733 -15.00 15.16 10.14
N GLU A 734 -15.33 16.02 11.10
CA GLU A 734 -15.42 17.46 10.85
C GLU A 734 -14.55 18.32 11.77
N SER A 735 -13.29 18.60 11.36
CA SER A 735 -12.38 19.46 12.14
C SER A 735 -12.67 20.96 12.02
N ILE A 736 -13.56 21.37 11.10
CA ILE A 736 -13.95 22.76 10.79
C ILE A 736 -12.75 23.70 10.59
N ASP A 737 -12.21 23.72 9.38
CA ASP A 737 -11.03 24.54 9.07
C ASP A 737 -11.35 26.06 9.08
N PRO A 738 -10.59 26.91 9.79
CA PRO A 738 -10.93 28.33 9.90
C PRO A 738 -10.85 29.11 8.57
N GLU A 739 -10.16 28.60 7.56
CA GLU A 739 -9.95 29.28 6.28
C GLU A 739 -10.79 28.67 5.13
N GLY A 740 -11.46 27.55 5.37
CA GLY A 740 -12.29 26.86 4.40
C GLY A 740 -13.72 27.43 4.30
N PRO A 741 -14.42 27.25 3.16
CA PRO A 741 -15.80 27.70 3.02
C PRO A 741 -16.69 26.94 4.01
N TYR A 742 -17.27 27.64 4.97
CA TYR A 742 -17.99 27.07 6.12
C TYR A 742 -17.20 26.06 6.96
N GLY A 743 -15.88 26.05 6.87
CA GLY A 743 -15.05 25.03 7.51
C GLY A 743 -14.58 23.91 6.59
N ALA A 744 -14.98 23.88 5.33
CA ALA A 744 -14.75 22.74 4.43
C ALA A 744 -13.30 22.62 3.98
N LYS A 745 -12.84 21.37 3.87
CA LYS A 745 -11.62 20.95 3.19
C LYS A 745 -11.98 20.05 2.01
N GLU A 746 -10.99 19.39 1.43
CA GLU A 746 -11.25 18.42 0.37
C GLU A 746 -11.79 17.08 0.88
N ALA A 747 -12.42 16.33 -0.02
CA ALA A 747 -12.82 14.93 0.17
C ALA A 747 -12.50 14.06 -1.05
N GLY A 748 -11.76 14.63 -2.00
CA GLY A 748 -11.54 14.06 -3.32
C GLY A 748 -10.42 13.05 -3.31
N GLU A 749 -9.24 13.34 -2.80
CA GLU A 749 -8.03 12.55 -3.04
C GLU A 749 -7.45 11.95 -1.75
N GLY A 750 -7.62 12.63 -0.61
CA GLY A 750 -7.14 12.17 0.70
C GLY A 750 -7.56 10.74 1.06
N PRO A 751 -8.83 10.34 0.89
CA PRO A 751 -9.29 9.02 1.32
C PRO A 751 -8.69 7.84 0.54
N LEU A 752 -7.95 8.05 -0.55
CA LEU A 752 -7.36 6.95 -1.30
C LEU A 752 -6.16 6.35 -0.54
N HIS A 753 -5.31 7.23 -0.01
CA HIS A 753 -3.96 6.92 0.45
C HIS A 753 -3.87 5.78 1.48
N PRO A 754 -4.72 5.70 2.52
CA PRO A 754 -4.56 4.69 3.55
C PRO A 754 -5.05 3.30 3.13
N SER A 755 -5.84 3.18 2.05
CA SER A 755 -6.43 1.90 1.64
C SER A 755 -5.38 0.82 1.38
N ILE A 756 -4.35 1.17 0.62
CA ILE A 756 -3.31 0.24 0.19
C ILE A 756 -2.49 -0.30 1.37
N PRO A 757 -1.88 0.56 2.23
CA PRO A 757 -1.15 0.06 3.39
C PRO A 757 -2.06 -0.60 4.44
N ALA A 758 -3.32 -0.18 4.61
CA ALA A 758 -4.25 -0.88 5.52
C ALA A 758 -4.48 -2.33 5.07
N ILE A 759 -4.67 -2.57 3.77
CA ILE A 759 -4.77 -3.92 3.19
C ILE A 759 -3.45 -4.69 3.37
N ALA A 760 -2.31 -4.06 3.11
CA ALA A 760 -0.99 -4.70 3.28
C ALA A 760 -0.75 -5.15 4.72
N ASN A 761 -1.10 -4.31 5.70
CA ASN A 761 -0.99 -4.61 7.12
C ASN A 761 -1.99 -5.68 7.55
N ALA A 762 -3.19 -5.70 6.96
CA ALA A 762 -4.20 -6.71 7.23
C ALA A 762 -3.77 -8.10 6.72
N ILE A 763 -3.12 -8.18 5.55
CA ILE A 763 -2.51 -9.42 5.04
C ILE A 763 -1.44 -9.92 6.02
N TYR A 764 -0.62 -9.02 6.57
CA TYR A 764 0.36 -9.42 7.59
C TYR A 764 -0.29 -9.93 8.87
N ASP A 765 -1.32 -9.26 9.38
CA ASP A 765 -2.09 -9.73 10.55
C ASP A 765 -2.69 -11.11 10.29
N ALA A 766 -3.16 -11.37 9.05
CA ALA A 766 -3.80 -12.62 8.66
C ALA A 766 -2.86 -13.82 8.57
N VAL A 767 -1.67 -13.65 7.98
CA VAL A 767 -0.79 -14.77 7.58
C VAL A 767 0.69 -14.57 7.94
N GLY A 768 1.05 -13.47 8.59
CA GLY A 768 2.43 -13.18 9.01
C GLY A 768 3.39 -12.81 7.87
N VAL A 769 2.88 -12.60 6.65
CA VAL A 769 3.70 -12.27 5.47
C VAL A 769 3.57 -10.79 5.14
N ARG A 770 4.72 -10.11 5.01
CA ARG A 770 4.78 -8.70 4.61
C ARG A 770 4.76 -8.58 3.09
N MET A 771 3.83 -7.78 2.58
CA MET A 771 3.73 -7.46 1.16
C MET A 771 4.33 -6.08 0.90
N ASP A 772 5.55 -6.06 0.36
CA ASP A 772 6.29 -4.82 0.08
C ASP A 772 6.21 -4.38 -1.40
N SER A 773 5.48 -5.12 -2.24
CA SER A 773 5.40 -4.88 -3.69
C SER A 773 3.99 -5.05 -4.23
N LEU A 774 3.50 -4.02 -4.92
CA LEU A 774 2.16 -4.00 -5.53
C LEU A 774 2.14 -4.49 -6.98
N PRO A 775 0.99 -5.03 -7.45
CA PRO A 775 -0.21 -5.36 -6.65
C PRO A 775 -0.02 -6.63 -5.82
N PHE A 776 -0.85 -6.84 -4.80
CA PHE A 776 -0.97 -8.09 -4.04
C PHE A 776 -1.83 -9.10 -4.82
N SER A 777 -1.46 -9.35 -6.07
CA SER A 777 -2.19 -10.29 -6.92
C SER A 777 -2.03 -11.72 -6.42
N PRO A 778 -2.99 -12.63 -6.69
CA PRO A 778 -2.94 -13.99 -6.16
C PRO A 778 -1.62 -14.73 -6.43
N PRO A 779 -1.02 -14.66 -7.64
CA PRO A 779 0.27 -15.29 -7.89
C PRO A 779 1.43 -14.70 -7.06
N ARG A 780 1.40 -13.40 -6.74
CA ARG A 780 2.45 -12.73 -5.95
C ARG A 780 2.30 -13.06 -4.46
N VAL A 781 1.08 -13.01 -3.94
CA VAL A 781 0.78 -13.42 -2.55
C VAL A 781 1.10 -14.90 -2.36
N TRP A 782 0.68 -15.77 -3.27
CA TRP A 782 0.99 -17.20 -3.23
C TRP A 782 2.49 -17.47 -3.17
N ARG A 783 3.28 -16.81 -4.02
CA ARG A 783 4.76 -16.94 -3.98
C ARG A 783 5.32 -16.48 -2.65
N ALA A 784 4.85 -15.34 -2.12
CA ALA A 784 5.29 -14.83 -0.82
C ALA A 784 4.97 -15.83 0.31
N LEU A 785 3.77 -16.41 0.32
CA LEU A 785 3.37 -17.46 1.26
C LEU A 785 4.27 -18.71 1.15
N ARG A 786 4.59 -19.16 -0.07
CA ARG A 786 5.47 -20.32 -0.30
C ARG A 786 6.89 -20.05 0.13
N SER A 787 7.44 -18.89 -0.20
CA SER A 787 8.78 -18.46 0.25
C SER A 787 8.88 -18.32 1.76
N ALA A 788 7.79 -17.91 2.43
CA ALA A 788 7.69 -17.86 3.88
C ALA A 788 7.37 -19.22 4.54
N GLY A 789 7.25 -20.31 3.76
CA GLY A 789 6.95 -21.65 4.28
C GLY A 789 5.49 -21.89 4.68
N VAL A 790 4.58 -20.93 4.48
CA VAL A 790 3.16 -20.98 4.88
C VAL A 790 2.40 -22.10 4.15
N GLY A 791 2.75 -22.34 2.88
CA GLY A 791 2.09 -23.36 2.07
C GLY A 791 2.39 -24.82 2.47
N LEU A 792 3.43 -25.06 3.28
CA LEU A 792 3.71 -26.38 3.87
C LEU A 792 2.91 -26.58 5.17
N LEU A 793 2.65 -25.50 5.92
CA LEU A 793 1.87 -25.48 7.16
C LEU A 793 0.37 -25.74 6.91
N ALA A 794 -0.20 -25.19 5.83
CA ALA A 794 -1.61 -25.38 5.47
C ALA A 794 -1.95 -26.82 5.01
N VAL A 795 -1.05 -27.47 4.27
CA VAL A 795 -1.22 -28.86 3.80
C VAL A 795 -1.10 -29.87 4.95
N LEU A 796 -0.44 -29.48 6.04
CA LEU A 796 -0.28 -30.30 7.24
C LEU A 796 -1.37 -30.08 8.29
N GLY A 797 -2.40 -29.26 8.01
CA GLY A 797 -3.51 -29.03 8.95
C GLY A 797 -3.09 -28.35 10.26
N VAL A 798 -1.97 -27.63 10.26
CA VAL A 798 -1.42 -26.98 11.47
C VAL A 798 -2.10 -25.62 11.62
N GLY A 799 -3.08 -25.54 12.52
CA GLY A 799 -3.60 -24.27 13.02
C GLY A 799 -2.45 -23.49 13.67
N ALA A 800 -2.24 -22.24 13.25
CA ALA A 800 -1.17 -21.40 13.77
C ALA A 800 -1.44 -20.98 15.22
N CYS A 801 -0.95 -21.78 16.15
CA CYS A 801 -0.62 -21.41 17.52
C CYS A 801 0.67 -22.15 17.91
N GLU A 802 1.79 -21.92 17.23
CA GLU A 802 3.08 -22.31 17.84
C GLU A 802 4.30 -21.55 17.33
N ASN A 803 5.23 -21.35 18.25
CA ASN A 803 6.45 -20.55 18.14
C ASN A 803 7.42 -21.17 17.09
N PRO A 804 7.93 -20.40 16.11
CA PRO A 804 8.80 -20.92 15.04
C PRO A 804 10.13 -21.54 15.52
N ALA A 805 10.50 -21.36 16.79
CA ALA A 805 11.67 -21.99 17.42
C ALA A 805 11.47 -23.47 17.82
N VAL A 806 10.25 -24.02 17.66
CA VAL A 806 9.94 -25.42 18.00
C VAL A 806 9.31 -26.14 16.82
N ALA A 807 9.74 -27.38 16.59
CA ALA A 807 9.10 -28.31 15.68
C ALA A 807 8.46 -29.44 16.48
N GLY A 808 7.18 -29.30 16.83
CA GLY A 808 6.35 -30.36 17.38
C GLY A 808 4.92 -30.20 16.88
N THR A 809 4.17 -31.30 16.79
CA THR A 809 2.75 -31.26 16.44
C THR A 809 1.91 -31.06 17.71
N ASP A 810 0.65 -30.61 17.58
CA ASP A 810 -0.28 -30.63 18.73
C ASP A 810 -0.46 -32.04 19.30
N GLN A 811 -0.32 -33.07 18.46
CA GLN A 811 -0.35 -34.47 18.87
C GLN A 811 0.85 -34.82 19.76
N ASP A 812 2.05 -34.34 19.44
CA ASP A 812 3.24 -34.51 20.28
C ASP A 812 3.05 -33.88 21.65
N TRP A 813 2.45 -32.68 21.70
CA TRP A 813 2.17 -32.00 22.96
C TRP A 813 1.10 -32.68 23.79
N GLU A 814 0.08 -33.23 23.15
CA GLU A 814 -0.96 -34.02 23.80
C GLU A 814 -0.40 -35.33 24.36
N ILE A 815 0.48 -36.00 23.62
CA ILE A 815 1.21 -37.18 24.09
C ILE A 815 2.09 -36.79 25.28
N ALA A 816 2.92 -35.75 25.16
CA ALA A 816 3.81 -35.28 26.23
C ALA A 816 3.03 -34.95 27.51
N ARG A 817 1.92 -34.21 27.39
CA ARG A 817 1.01 -33.89 28.49
C ARG A 817 0.40 -35.16 29.10
N GLY A 818 -0.08 -36.08 28.28
CA GLY A 818 -0.64 -37.35 28.73
C GLY A 818 0.36 -38.26 29.45
N HIS A 819 1.65 -38.23 29.08
CA HIS A 819 2.71 -38.92 29.82
C HIS A 819 3.05 -38.20 31.13
N PHE A 820 3.11 -36.86 31.12
CA PHE A 820 3.34 -36.05 32.31
C PHE A 820 2.25 -36.21 33.37
N GLU A 821 0.99 -36.06 32.99
CA GLU A 821 -0.16 -36.22 33.90
C GLU A 821 -0.19 -37.61 34.52
N TRP A 822 0.10 -38.64 33.73
CA TRP A 822 0.22 -40.00 34.26
C TRP A 822 1.39 -40.14 35.23
N ALA A 823 2.55 -39.57 34.93
CA ALA A 823 3.71 -39.61 35.80
C ALA A 823 3.44 -38.93 37.15
N VAL A 824 2.76 -37.77 37.14
CA VAL A 824 2.28 -37.09 38.36
C VAL A 824 1.29 -37.97 39.12
N ALA A 825 0.37 -38.66 38.42
CA ALA A 825 -0.58 -39.59 39.04
C ALA A 825 0.07 -40.82 39.68
N GLN A 826 1.30 -41.19 39.31
CA GLN A 826 2.07 -42.24 39.99
C GLN A 826 2.62 -41.80 41.36
N GLN A 827 2.33 -40.59 41.81
CA GLN A 827 2.85 -40.00 43.06
C GLN A 827 4.39 -40.02 43.05
N PRO A 828 5.02 -39.20 42.19
CA PRO A 828 6.46 -39.28 41.90
C PRO A 828 7.30 -39.23 43.17
N ASP A 829 6.87 -38.51 44.21
CA ASP A 829 7.50 -38.42 45.52
C ASP A 829 7.62 -39.72 46.33
N THR A 830 6.82 -40.74 46.00
CA THR A 830 6.82 -42.03 46.67
C THR A 830 7.90 -42.98 46.14
N PHE A 831 8.52 -42.66 44.98
CA PHE A 831 9.62 -43.46 44.44
C PHE A 831 10.90 -43.24 45.27
N PRO A 832 11.50 -44.30 45.84
CA PRO A 832 12.67 -44.19 46.71
C PRO A 832 13.90 -43.60 46.02
N ARG A 833 14.03 -43.80 44.69
CA ARG A 833 15.12 -43.25 43.87
C ARG A 833 14.52 -42.61 42.62
N PHE A 834 15.15 -41.54 42.16
CA PHE A 834 14.73 -40.84 40.95
C PHE A 834 14.79 -41.73 39.69
N GLY A 835 15.79 -42.60 39.61
CA GLY A 835 15.91 -43.58 38.52
C GLY A 835 14.73 -44.56 38.44
N ASP A 836 14.11 -44.92 39.58
CA ASP A 836 12.94 -45.81 39.59
C ASP A 836 11.73 -45.14 38.90
N LEU A 837 11.57 -43.82 39.08
CA LEU A 837 10.55 -43.02 38.39
C LEU A 837 10.84 -42.92 36.89
N LEU A 838 12.09 -42.66 36.52
CA LEU A 838 12.51 -42.56 35.12
C LEU A 838 12.29 -43.89 34.39
N ALA A 839 12.70 -45.02 34.97
CA ALA A 839 12.47 -46.35 34.40
C ALA A 839 10.97 -46.62 34.21
N ARG A 840 10.15 -46.24 35.20
CA ARG A 840 8.70 -46.42 35.16
C ARG A 840 8.02 -45.58 34.07
N ILE A 841 8.48 -44.35 33.86
CA ILE A 841 8.03 -43.49 32.75
C ILE A 841 8.50 -44.06 31.41
N GLY A 842 9.74 -44.53 31.34
CA GLY A 842 10.27 -45.19 30.16
C GLY A 842 9.43 -46.41 29.74
N GLU A 843 9.00 -47.26 30.69
CA GLU A 843 8.15 -48.42 30.40
C GLU A 843 6.83 -48.03 29.71
N ARG A 844 6.33 -46.80 29.95
CA ARG A 844 5.09 -46.31 29.31
C ARG A 844 5.26 -46.03 27.82
N PHE A 845 6.49 -45.81 27.36
CA PHE A 845 6.79 -45.62 25.94
C PHE A 845 6.91 -46.96 25.19
N VAL A 846 6.86 -48.11 25.87
CA VAL A 846 6.90 -49.42 25.18
C VAL A 846 5.76 -49.51 24.17
N GLY A 847 6.10 -49.73 22.90
CA GLY A 847 5.15 -49.71 21.78
C GLY A 847 5.21 -48.44 20.92
N THR A 848 5.85 -47.36 21.37
CA THR A 848 6.06 -46.15 20.54
C THR A 848 6.95 -46.48 19.34
N PRO A 849 6.54 -46.17 18.10
CA PRO A 849 7.33 -46.44 16.89
C PRO A 849 8.76 -45.89 16.95
N TYR A 850 9.69 -46.61 16.33
CA TYR A 850 11.05 -46.12 16.10
C TYR A 850 11.13 -45.41 14.75
N GLU A 851 11.73 -44.22 14.76
CA GLU A 851 12.11 -43.47 13.55
C GLU A 851 13.56 -42.98 13.69
N PRO A 852 14.45 -43.20 12.72
CA PRO A 852 15.80 -42.66 12.78
C PRO A 852 15.81 -41.16 12.44
N HIS A 853 16.84 -40.45 12.88
CA HIS A 853 17.04 -39.03 12.52
C HIS A 853 15.88 -38.11 12.92
N THR A 854 15.20 -38.41 14.04
CA THR A 854 14.04 -37.63 14.52
C THR A 854 14.34 -36.14 14.69
N LEU A 855 15.60 -35.80 14.94
CA LEU A 855 16.06 -34.43 15.12
C LEU A 855 16.54 -33.76 13.81
N GLU A 856 16.69 -34.49 12.71
CA GLU A 856 17.24 -33.99 11.44
C GLU A 856 16.16 -33.38 10.53
N VAL A 857 15.47 -32.37 11.05
CA VAL A 857 14.43 -31.64 10.34
C VAL A 857 15.01 -30.62 9.33
N PRO A 858 14.38 -30.40 8.17
CA PRO A 858 14.83 -29.38 7.21
C PRO A 858 14.72 -27.96 7.78
N GLY A 859 15.69 -27.09 7.45
CA GLY A 859 15.68 -25.67 7.81
C GLY A 859 16.72 -25.31 8.89
N PRO A 860 16.66 -24.09 9.45
CA PRO A 860 17.48 -23.69 10.60
C PRO A 860 17.26 -24.60 11.81
N GLU A 861 18.27 -24.72 12.65
CA GLU A 861 18.18 -25.52 13.88
C GLU A 861 17.06 -25.02 14.79
N ARG A 862 16.23 -25.95 15.26
CA ARG A 862 15.06 -25.68 16.11
C ARG A 862 14.87 -26.80 17.11
N LEU A 863 14.24 -26.50 18.23
CA LEU A 863 13.93 -27.52 19.23
C LEU A 863 12.86 -28.48 18.67
N VAL A 864 13.23 -29.72 18.36
CA VAL A 864 12.27 -30.72 17.86
C VAL A 864 11.61 -31.45 19.02
N VAL A 865 10.28 -31.44 19.10
CA VAL A 865 9.49 -32.21 20.06
C VAL A 865 8.73 -33.28 19.27
N ASN A 866 9.22 -34.53 19.32
CA ASN A 866 8.58 -35.67 18.68
C ASN A 866 8.39 -36.77 19.72
N LEU A 867 7.14 -37.18 19.94
CA LEU A 867 6.74 -38.28 20.81
C LEU A 867 5.87 -39.31 20.07
N GLU A 868 5.48 -39.03 18.83
CA GLU A 868 4.82 -39.98 17.94
C GLU A 868 5.77 -41.10 17.49
N ALA A 869 7.06 -40.78 17.32
CA ALA A 869 8.12 -41.74 17.09
C ALA A 869 9.42 -41.31 17.77
N LEU A 870 10.23 -42.27 18.21
CA LEU A 870 11.44 -42.01 18.99
C LEU A 870 12.63 -42.81 18.45
N ASP A 871 13.78 -42.18 18.32
CA ASP A 871 15.07 -42.89 18.26
C ASP A 871 15.61 -43.16 19.67
N CYS A 872 16.76 -43.83 19.76
CA CYS A 872 17.35 -44.21 21.03
C CYS A 872 17.73 -43.01 21.90
N VAL A 873 18.13 -41.88 21.31
CA VAL A 873 18.54 -40.68 22.03
C VAL A 873 17.32 -39.90 22.50
N THR A 874 16.40 -39.58 21.60
CA THR A 874 15.17 -38.84 21.91
C THR A 874 14.26 -39.55 22.90
N PHE A 875 14.26 -40.89 22.91
CA PHE A 875 13.60 -41.69 23.94
C PHE A 875 14.18 -41.41 25.34
N VAL A 876 15.51 -41.47 25.48
CA VAL A 876 16.18 -41.23 26.77
C VAL A 876 15.97 -39.80 27.24
N GLU A 877 16.12 -38.82 26.34
CA GLU A 877 15.92 -37.40 26.64
C GLU A 877 14.49 -37.12 27.12
N THR A 878 13.50 -37.62 26.38
CA THR A 878 12.07 -37.42 26.69
C THR A 878 11.69 -38.07 28.01
N ALA A 879 12.15 -39.30 28.27
CA ALA A 879 11.89 -39.98 29.53
C ALA A 879 12.53 -39.25 30.73
N LEU A 880 13.74 -38.71 30.55
CA LEU A 880 14.43 -37.90 31.56
C LEU A 880 13.70 -36.58 31.85
N VAL A 881 13.36 -35.82 30.80
CA VAL A 881 12.63 -34.54 30.93
C VAL A 881 11.30 -34.75 31.64
N LEU A 882 10.50 -35.75 31.24
CA LEU A 882 9.23 -36.03 31.88
C LEU A 882 9.37 -36.47 33.34
N ALA A 883 10.41 -37.26 33.67
CA ALA A 883 10.69 -37.64 35.05
C ALA A 883 11.03 -36.44 35.93
N ARG A 884 11.79 -35.48 35.39
CA ARG A 884 12.20 -34.26 36.10
C ARG A 884 11.00 -33.33 36.30
N LEU A 885 10.23 -33.06 35.25
CA LEU A 885 9.01 -32.25 35.34
C LEU A 885 7.98 -32.88 36.28
N ALA A 886 7.83 -34.21 36.26
CA ALA A 886 6.93 -34.89 37.21
C ALA A 886 7.34 -34.66 38.67
N ARG A 887 8.63 -34.44 38.96
CA ARG A 887 9.10 -34.06 40.29
C ARG A 887 8.90 -32.59 40.62
N GLU A 888 9.04 -31.69 39.64
CA GLU A 888 8.84 -30.25 39.84
C GLU A 888 7.36 -29.84 39.85
N GLN A 889 6.51 -30.60 39.17
CA GLN A 889 5.07 -30.38 39.02
C GLN A 889 4.73 -28.93 38.62
N PRO A 890 5.24 -28.42 37.48
CA PRO A 890 4.88 -27.09 37.02
C PRO A 890 3.35 -26.98 36.81
N PRO A 891 2.77 -25.78 37.00
CA PRO A 891 1.35 -25.57 36.73
C PRO A 891 1.02 -25.87 35.27
N GLU A 892 -0.21 -26.32 35.00
CA GLU A 892 -0.67 -26.74 33.66
C GLU A 892 -0.38 -25.69 32.58
N SER A 893 -0.62 -24.40 32.89
CA SER A 893 -0.37 -23.28 31.98
C SER A 893 1.11 -23.07 31.63
N ALA A 894 2.04 -23.65 32.38
CA ALA A 894 3.48 -23.55 32.19
C ALA A 894 4.12 -24.85 31.68
N PHE A 895 3.36 -25.95 31.52
CA PHE A 895 3.91 -27.26 31.15
C PHE A 895 4.68 -27.23 29.83
N ARG A 896 4.10 -26.67 28.75
CA ARG A 896 4.77 -26.59 27.45
C ARG A 896 6.09 -25.82 27.53
N THR A 897 6.13 -24.70 28.27
CA THR A 897 7.35 -23.91 28.48
C THR A 897 8.39 -24.69 29.29
N ALA A 898 8.00 -25.25 30.43
CA ALA A 898 8.90 -26.03 31.28
C ALA A 898 9.48 -27.26 30.54
N TYR A 899 8.65 -27.92 29.72
CA TYR A 899 9.08 -29.03 28.87
C TYR A 899 10.09 -28.60 27.82
N ARG A 900 9.87 -27.44 27.17
CA ARG A 900 10.83 -26.90 26.21
C ARG A 900 12.16 -26.55 26.86
N ASP A 901 12.12 -25.91 28.03
CA ASP A 901 13.32 -25.43 28.71
C ASP A 901 14.18 -26.61 29.19
N GLU A 902 13.55 -27.60 29.84
CA GLU A 902 14.24 -28.83 30.26
C GLU A 902 14.76 -29.65 29.06
N LEU A 903 13.99 -29.76 27.97
CA LEU A 903 14.45 -30.45 26.77
C LEU A 903 15.60 -29.70 26.08
N THR A 904 15.57 -28.37 26.08
CA THR A 904 16.66 -27.56 25.54
C THR A 904 17.93 -27.72 26.38
N GLN A 905 17.79 -27.74 27.71
CA GLN A 905 18.88 -27.97 28.65
C GLN A 905 19.54 -29.34 28.49
N VAL A 906 18.73 -30.37 28.17
CA VAL A 906 19.22 -31.74 27.98
C VAL A 906 19.92 -31.91 26.63
N ARG A 907 19.41 -31.29 25.56
CA ARG A 907 19.79 -31.59 24.18
C ARG A 907 20.86 -30.68 23.58
N TYR A 908 20.97 -29.46 24.10
CA TYR A 908 21.88 -28.45 23.56
C TYR A 908 22.98 -28.12 24.55
N ARG A 909 24.19 -27.91 24.04
CA ARG A 909 25.39 -27.63 24.83
C ARG A 909 25.17 -26.40 25.70
N GLY A 910 25.25 -26.59 27.02
CA GLY A 910 24.97 -25.53 27.99
C GLY A 910 23.54 -24.97 27.96
N GLY A 911 22.58 -25.71 27.37
CA GLY A 911 21.19 -25.29 27.24
C GLY A 911 20.93 -24.19 26.21
N ALA A 912 21.84 -23.95 25.27
CA ALA A 912 21.72 -22.88 24.27
C ALA A 912 21.38 -23.42 22.86
N LEU A 913 20.18 -23.07 22.36
CA LEU A 913 19.77 -23.30 20.97
C LEU A 913 20.35 -22.20 20.07
N ASP A 914 21.58 -22.39 19.59
CA ASP A 914 22.37 -21.40 18.83
C ASP A 914 22.98 -22.08 17.59
N GLY A 915 22.10 -22.59 16.72
CA GLY A 915 22.49 -23.27 15.48
C GLY A 915 22.82 -24.76 15.62
N TYR A 916 22.92 -25.46 14.48
CA TYR A 916 23.14 -26.91 14.43
C TYR A 916 24.35 -27.41 15.23
N PRO A 917 25.50 -26.70 15.28
CA PRO A 917 26.64 -27.10 16.09
C PRO A 917 26.42 -27.04 17.60
N SER A 918 25.39 -26.33 18.08
CA SER A 918 25.09 -26.23 19.52
C SER A 918 24.40 -27.50 20.04
N ARG A 919 23.81 -28.34 19.19
CA ARG A 919 23.24 -29.64 19.57
C ARG A 919 24.34 -30.61 20.05
N LEU A 920 24.01 -31.42 21.06
CA LEU A 920 24.88 -32.47 21.60
C LEU A 920 24.81 -33.72 20.71
N HIS A 921 25.62 -33.74 19.65
CA HIS A 921 25.60 -34.81 18.63
C HIS A 921 26.28 -36.12 19.07
N TYR A 922 27.15 -36.08 20.07
CA TYR A 922 27.88 -37.24 20.59
C TYR A 922 27.42 -37.55 22.01
N PHE A 923 27.00 -38.79 22.26
CA PHE A 923 26.31 -39.10 23.53
C PHE A 923 27.27 -39.14 24.74
N SER A 924 28.57 -39.34 24.52
CA SER A 924 29.58 -39.13 25.58
C SER A 924 29.76 -37.66 25.94
N GLU A 925 29.59 -36.74 24.97
CA GLU A 925 29.49 -35.29 25.24
C GLU A 925 28.17 -34.98 25.95
N TRP A 926 27.06 -35.60 25.52
CA TRP A 926 25.76 -35.46 26.18
C TRP A 926 25.84 -35.79 27.68
N ILE A 927 26.49 -36.90 28.04
CA ILE A 927 26.69 -37.29 29.46
C ILE A 927 27.51 -36.23 30.21
N ALA A 928 28.59 -35.72 29.61
CA ALA A 928 29.47 -34.75 30.26
C ALA A 928 28.83 -33.36 30.44
N ASP A 929 28.09 -32.88 29.43
CA ASP A 929 27.38 -31.61 29.48
C ASP A 929 26.23 -31.68 30.50
N ASN A 930 25.44 -32.76 30.47
CA ASN A 930 24.36 -32.99 31.43
C ASN A 930 24.86 -33.28 32.85
N GLU A 931 26.06 -33.84 33.04
CA GLU A 931 26.69 -33.93 34.36
C GLU A 931 27.09 -32.55 34.88
N THR A 932 27.64 -31.70 34.01
CA THR A 932 28.00 -30.31 34.33
C THR A 932 26.76 -29.48 34.70
N ALA A 933 25.65 -29.69 33.99
CA ALA A 933 24.34 -29.10 34.29
C ALA A 933 23.66 -29.72 35.53
N GLY A 934 24.25 -30.75 36.14
CA GLY A 934 23.72 -31.41 37.33
C GLY A 934 22.51 -32.32 37.09
N LEU A 935 22.22 -32.66 35.83
CA LEU A 935 21.09 -33.49 35.40
C LEU A 935 21.38 -34.99 35.51
N VAL A 936 22.65 -35.40 35.35
CA VAL A 936 23.11 -36.78 35.53
C VAL A 936 24.42 -36.86 36.33
N THR A 937 24.87 -38.06 36.67
CA THR A 937 26.22 -38.34 37.23
C THR A 937 26.89 -39.40 36.39
N ALA A 938 28.08 -39.15 35.86
CA ALA A 938 28.82 -40.13 35.07
C ALA A 938 29.44 -41.19 36.00
N LEU A 939 28.96 -42.43 35.92
CA LEU A 939 29.36 -43.51 36.82
C LEU A 939 30.43 -44.43 36.25
N SER A 940 30.67 -44.42 34.94
CA SER A 940 31.57 -45.38 34.28
C SER A 940 32.93 -45.51 34.95
N ARG A 941 33.52 -44.39 35.40
CA ARG A 941 34.80 -44.37 36.13
C ARG A 941 34.69 -44.99 37.53
N GLU A 942 33.65 -44.63 38.28
CA GLU A 942 33.42 -45.12 39.65
C GLU A 942 33.10 -46.61 39.68
N LEU A 943 32.45 -47.11 38.63
CA LEU A 943 32.17 -48.52 38.39
C LEU A 943 33.41 -49.30 37.89
N GLY A 944 34.60 -48.70 37.96
CA GLY A 944 35.87 -49.31 37.59
C GLY A 944 36.05 -49.48 36.08
N GLY A 945 35.44 -48.60 35.27
CA GLY A 945 35.65 -48.56 33.83
C GLY A 945 37.07 -48.17 33.44
N VAL A 946 37.46 -48.54 32.23
CA VAL A 946 38.76 -48.21 31.64
C VAL A 946 38.68 -46.90 30.86
N ALA A 947 39.81 -46.23 30.70
CA ALA A 947 39.85 -44.98 29.94
C ALA A 947 39.71 -45.25 28.44
N ASP A 948 38.84 -44.50 27.77
CA ASP A 948 38.73 -44.45 26.32
C ASP A 948 39.48 -43.20 25.80
N GLY A 949 40.44 -43.44 24.91
CA GLY A 949 41.27 -42.40 24.28
C GLY A 949 41.06 -42.30 22.78
N SER A 950 40.03 -42.95 22.24
CA SER A 950 39.70 -42.91 20.81
C SER A 950 39.38 -41.48 20.38
N ALA A 951 39.70 -41.09 19.14
CA ALA A 951 39.28 -39.80 18.63
C ALA A 951 37.77 -39.82 18.32
N ILE A 952 37.10 -38.69 18.53
CA ILE A 952 35.73 -38.43 18.05
C ILE A 952 35.86 -37.45 16.89
N ASP A 953 35.56 -37.92 15.68
CA ASP A 953 35.62 -37.15 14.44
C ASP A 953 34.67 -37.68 13.35
N PHE A 954 33.66 -38.49 13.72
CA PHE A 954 32.77 -39.16 12.76
C PHE A 954 32.03 -38.19 11.83
N MET A 955 31.40 -37.15 12.37
CA MET A 955 30.60 -36.21 11.59
C MET A 955 31.46 -35.38 10.64
N SER A 956 32.64 -34.90 11.07
CA SER A 956 33.53 -34.17 10.16
C SER A 956 34.21 -35.05 9.11
N THR A 957 34.35 -36.36 9.38
CA THR A 957 34.87 -37.33 8.41
C THR A 957 33.79 -37.95 7.52
N HIS A 958 32.51 -37.83 7.88
CA HIS A 958 31.35 -38.33 7.13
C HIS A 958 30.26 -37.24 6.96
N PRO A 959 30.58 -36.07 6.38
CA PRO A 959 29.63 -34.94 6.29
C PRO A 959 28.38 -35.30 5.47
N ASP A 960 28.50 -36.19 4.49
CA ASP A 960 27.38 -36.61 3.64
C ASP A 960 26.29 -37.39 4.41
N ALA A 961 26.57 -37.88 5.62
CA ALA A 961 25.59 -38.55 6.46
C ALA A 961 24.60 -37.57 7.14
N TYR A 962 24.88 -36.26 7.10
CA TYR A 962 24.09 -35.22 7.77
C TYR A 962 23.83 -34.05 6.83
N ARG A 963 22.55 -33.80 6.52
CA ARG A 963 22.15 -32.78 5.53
C ARG A 963 22.68 -31.38 5.88
N GLN A 964 22.76 -31.07 7.17
CA GLN A 964 23.12 -29.77 7.72
C GLN A 964 24.63 -29.49 7.61
N LEU A 965 25.45 -30.53 7.39
CA LEU A 965 26.90 -30.39 7.16
C LEU A 965 27.25 -30.08 5.70
N ALA A 966 26.24 -29.92 4.82
CA ALA A 966 26.44 -29.37 3.49
C ALA A 966 26.91 -27.90 3.52
N ASP A 967 26.69 -27.20 4.63
CA ASP A 967 27.23 -25.87 4.89
C ASP A 967 28.68 -25.98 5.43
N PRO A 968 29.68 -25.42 4.72
CA PRO A 968 31.09 -25.46 5.14
C PRO A 968 31.36 -24.81 6.51
N ASP A 969 30.59 -23.79 6.90
CA ASP A 969 30.78 -23.08 8.17
C ASP A 969 30.29 -23.95 9.33
N VAL A 970 29.14 -24.61 9.16
CA VAL A 970 28.60 -25.60 10.11
C VAL A 970 29.56 -26.78 10.26
N LEU A 971 30.09 -27.30 9.16
CA LEU A 971 31.10 -28.38 9.17
C LEU A 971 32.36 -27.98 9.94
N ALA A 972 32.86 -26.75 9.75
CA ALA A 972 34.03 -26.24 10.47
C ALA A 972 33.77 -26.08 11.98
N GLU A 973 32.55 -25.74 12.39
CA GLU A 973 32.15 -25.66 13.79
C GLU A 973 32.01 -27.02 14.46
N VAL A 974 31.42 -27.99 13.77
CA VAL A 974 31.34 -29.38 14.24
C VAL A 974 32.74 -29.98 14.39
N ALA A 975 33.64 -29.78 13.42
CA ALA A 975 35.03 -30.22 13.53
C ALA A 975 35.79 -29.56 14.71
N ARG A 976 35.44 -28.31 15.07
CA ARG A 976 35.97 -27.64 16.27
C ARG A 976 35.39 -28.25 17.55
N ALA A 977 34.11 -28.63 17.56
CA ALA A 977 33.49 -29.31 18.69
C ALA A 977 34.12 -30.69 18.93
N GLU A 978 34.24 -31.51 17.88
CA GLU A 978 34.88 -32.83 17.91
C GLU A 978 36.29 -32.82 18.51
N LYS A 979 37.12 -31.83 18.17
CA LYS A 979 38.44 -31.65 18.79
C LYS A 979 38.37 -31.38 20.29
N ARG A 980 37.39 -30.59 20.75
CA ARG A 980 37.19 -30.32 22.18
C ARG A 980 36.73 -31.58 22.91
N ILE A 981 35.77 -32.32 22.33
CA ILE A 981 35.22 -33.53 22.94
C ILE A 981 36.31 -34.62 23.01
N SER A 982 37.10 -34.79 21.95
CA SER A 982 38.23 -35.72 21.91
C SER A 982 39.32 -35.43 22.95
N ALA A 983 39.44 -34.19 23.41
CA ALA A 983 40.40 -33.82 24.45
C ALA A 983 39.92 -34.19 25.87
N VAL A 984 38.64 -34.52 26.05
CA VAL A 984 38.07 -34.93 27.33
C VAL A 984 38.28 -36.42 27.53
N LYS A 985 38.85 -36.78 28.69
CA LYS A 985 39.09 -38.18 29.05
C LYS A 985 37.77 -38.88 29.38
N ARG A 986 37.42 -39.91 28.62
CA ARG A 986 36.19 -40.69 28.78
C ARG A 986 36.50 -42.05 29.42
N TYR A 987 35.47 -42.66 30.01
CA TYR A 987 35.59 -43.96 30.67
C TYR A 987 34.40 -44.85 30.29
N TYR A 988 34.65 -46.12 30.04
CA TYR A 988 33.61 -47.11 29.73
C TYR A 988 33.90 -48.44 30.42
N ILE A 989 32.87 -49.26 30.60
CA ILE A 989 32.95 -50.62 31.12
C ILE A 989 33.05 -51.55 29.91
N PRO A 990 34.19 -52.25 29.70
CA PRO A 990 34.32 -53.20 28.61
C PRO A 990 33.28 -54.31 28.67
N GLN A 991 32.83 -54.80 27.52
CA GLN A 991 31.75 -55.77 27.39
C GLN A 991 31.91 -57.02 28.27
N GLU A 992 33.12 -57.52 28.43
CA GLU A 992 33.42 -58.70 29.27
C GLU A 992 33.26 -58.44 30.77
N GLN A 993 33.21 -57.17 31.19
CA GLN A 993 33.07 -56.76 32.59
C GLN A 993 31.63 -56.38 32.96
N ILE A 994 30.73 -56.23 31.98
CA ILE A 994 29.35 -55.75 32.22
C ILE A 994 28.60 -56.72 33.12
N ALA A 995 28.64 -58.02 32.85
CA ALA A 995 27.93 -59.03 33.64
C ALA A 995 28.38 -59.04 35.12
N ALA A 996 29.70 -58.93 35.36
CA ALA A 996 30.25 -58.89 36.72
C ALA A 996 29.85 -57.61 37.48
N LYS A 997 29.62 -56.51 36.76
CA LYS A 997 29.29 -55.20 37.32
C LYS A 997 27.80 -54.84 37.28
N ALA A 998 26.96 -55.70 36.70
CA ALA A 998 25.54 -55.47 36.53
C ALA A 998 24.85 -55.07 37.85
N HIS A 999 25.20 -55.73 38.97
CA HIS A 999 24.67 -55.45 40.30
C HIS A 999 24.93 -54.03 40.83
N LEU A 1000 25.81 -53.26 40.20
CA LEU A 1000 26.10 -51.86 40.55
C LEU A 1000 25.24 -50.86 39.75
N ILE A 1001 24.63 -51.31 38.66
CA ILE A 1001 23.71 -50.56 37.80
C ILE A 1001 22.29 -50.68 38.38
N ARG A 1002 21.57 -49.57 38.43
CA ARG A 1002 20.23 -49.47 39.03
C ARG A 1002 19.19 -49.16 37.96
N ASP A 1003 17.93 -49.38 38.31
CA ASP A 1003 16.80 -48.92 37.50
C ASP A 1003 16.90 -47.43 37.21
N GLY A 1004 16.73 -47.07 35.94
CA GLY A 1004 16.79 -45.70 35.47
C GLY A 1004 18.19 -45.18 35.17
N ASP A 1005 19.26 -45.94 35.45
CA ASP A 1005 20.59 -45.56 34.97
C ASP A 1005 20.57 -45.56 33.43
N ILE A 1006 21.07 -44.47 32.83
CA ILE A 1006 21.18 -44.29 31.39
C ILE A 1006 22.40 -45.08 30.92
N ILE A 1007 22.19 -45.92 29.92
CA ILE A 1007 23.20 -46.80 29.34
C ILE A 1007 23.50 -46.33 27.92
N ALA A 1008 24.78 -46.12 27.64
CA ALA A 1008 25.28 -45.80 26.31
C ALA A 1008 26.26 -46.88 25.86
N ALA A 1009 25.90 -47.69 24.88
CA ALA A 1009 26.74 -48.74 24.31
C ALA A 1009 27.84 -48.11 23.45
N THR A 1010 29.11 -48.31 23.83
CA THR A 1010 30.25 -47.75 23.11
C THR A 1010 30.39 -48.38 21.73
N SER A 1011 30.84 -47.60 20.75
CA SER A 1011 30.96 -48.03 19.36
C SER A 1011 32.36 -48.53 19.02
N THR A 1012 32.47 -49.56 18.18
CA THR A 1012 33.74 -49.95 17.54
C THR A 1012 33.99 -49.23 16.20
N VAL A 1013 33.07 -48.36 15.76
CA VAL A 1013 33.20 -47.58 14.53
C VAL A 1013 34.18 -46.42 14.75
N PRO A 1014 35.24 -46.27 13.92
CA PRO A 1014 36.19 -45.18 14.07
C PRO A 1014 35.52 -43.80 14.07
N GLY A 1015 35.86 -42.97 15.04
CA GLY A 1015 35.34 -41.60 15.17
C GLY A 1015 33.98 -41.47 15.85
N LEU A 1016 33.22 -42.57 16.00
CA LEU A 1016 31.90 -42.59 16.64
C LEU A 1016 32.04 -43.10 18.08
N ASP A 1017 31.41 -42.43 19.05
CA ASP A 1017 31.58 -42.77 20.47
C ASP A 1017 30.57 -43.81 20.96
N ILE A 1018 29.30 -43.65 20.61
CA ILE A 1018 28.18 -44.46 21.12
C ILE A 1018 27.35 -44.97 19.94
N ALA A 1019 27.12 -46.29 19.90
CA ALA A 1019 26.33 -46.93 18.87
C ALA A 1019 24.84 -47.03 19.23
N HIS A 1020 24.51 -47.07 20.53
CA HIS A 1020 23.13 -47.24 20.99
C HIS A 1020 22.94 -46.72 22.42
N THR A 1021 21.75 -46.22 22.74
CA THR A 1021 21.43 -45.76 24.10
C THR A 1021 20.09 -46.32 24.61
N GLY A 1022 19.92 -46.32 25.92
CA GLY A 1022 18.68 -46.73 26.58
C GLY A 1022 18.74 -46.59 28.10
N ILE A 1023 17.74 -47.15 28.77
CA ILE A 1023 17.56 -47.06 30.21
C ILE A 1023 17.69 -48.46 30.81
N ALA A 1024 18.47 -48.59 31.87
CA ALA A 1024 18.61 -49.82 32.63
C ALA A 1024 17.30 -50.16 33.37
N LEU A 1025 16.87 -51.42 33.25
CA LEU A 1025 15.65 -51.93 33.90
C LEU A 1025 15.87 -53.35 34.42
N TRP A 1026 15.75 -53.56 35.71
CA TRP A 1026 15.76 -54.87 36.36
C TRP A 1026 14.39 -55.53 36.25
N ARG A 1027 14.34 -56.68 35.59
CA ARG A 1027 13.14 -57.53 35.48
C ARG A 1027 13.49 -58.96 35.86
N ASN A 1028 12.74 -59.52 36.80
CA ASN A 1028 12.91 -60.91 37.26
C ASN A 1028 14.35 -61.26 37.71
N GLY A 1029 15.08 -60.30 38.28
CA GLY A 1029 16.47 -60.51 38.73
C GLY A 1029 17.53 -60.40 37.62
N GLU A 1030 17.14 -59.97 36.43
CA GLU A 1030 18.05 -59.72 35.30
C GLU A 1030 18.05 -58.25 34.92
N LEU A 1031 19.24 -57.70 34.65
CA LEU A 1031 19.40 -56.34 34.14
C LEU A 1031 19.12 -56.33 32.62
N LYS A 1032 18.03 -55.68 32.22
CA LYS A 1032 17.59 -55.50 30.84
C LYS A 1032 17.86 -54.07 30.37
N LEU A 1033 17.78 -53.86 29.06
CA LEU A 1033 17.82 -52.54 28.44
C LEU A 1033 16.45 -52.19 27.88
N LEU A 1034 15.86 -51.11 28.39
CA LEU A 1034 14.68 -50.47 27.83
C LEU A 1034 15.15 -49.43 26.80
N HIS A 1035 14.80 -49.61 25.52
CA HIS A 1035 15.37 -48.82 24.43
C HIS A 1035 14.53 -48.84 23.15
N ALA A 1036 14.81 -47.91 22.24
CA ALA A 1036 14.27 -47.88 20.89
C ALA A 1036 15.31 -48.49 19.91
N PRO A 1037 15.14 -49.72 19.40
CA PRO A 1037 16.25 -50.55 18.95
C PRO A 1037 16.72 -50.31 17.50
N LEU A 1038 15.83 -50.31 16.49
CA LEU A 1038 16.16 -50.21 15.06
C LEU A 1038 14.96 -49.71 14.22
N VAL A 1039 15.24 -49.29 12.98
CA VAL A 1039 14.26 -48.90 11.93
C VAL A 1039 13.18 -49.97 11.72
N GLY A 1040 11.91 -49.58 11.79
CA GLY A 1040 10.75 -50.47 11.62
C GLY A 1040 10.34 -51.25 12.87
N SER A 1041 10.90 -50.92 14.04
CA SER A 1041 10.52 -51.46 15.35
C SER A 1041 9.81 -50.40 16.21
N HIS A 1042 9.69 -50.67 17.50
CA HIS A 1042 9.16 -49.79 18.54
C HIS A 1042 10.04 -49.84 19.80
N VAL A 1043 9.87 -48.87 20.69
CA VAL A 1043 10.47 -48.89 22.04
C VAL A 1043 10.08 -50.19 22.73
N GLN A 1044 11.08 -50.91 23.25
CA GLN A 1044 10.90 -52.24 23.83
C GLN A 1044 11.89 -52.48 24.99
N ILE A 1045 11.62 -53.53 25.76
CA ILE A 1045 12.56 -54.06 26.75
C ILE A 1045 13.32 -55.22 26.09
N SER A 1046 14.64 -55.24 26.20
CA SER A 1046 15.45 -56.31 25.64
C SER A 1046 15.05 -57.68 26.20
N GLU A 1047 14.94 -58.68 25.32
CA GLU A 1047 14.74 -60.08 25.74
C GLU A 1047 15.97 -60.62 26.47
N GLU A 1048 17.16 -60.22 26.00
CA GLU A 1048 18.47 -60.58 26.55
C GLU A 1048 18.83 -59.71 27.75
N THR A 1049 19.75 -60.19 28.60
CA THR A 1049 20.40 -59.31 29.58
C THR A 1049 21.21 -58.23 28.87
N LEU A 1050 21.45 -57.11 29.56
CA LEU A 1050 22.26 -56.01 29.02
C LEU A 1050 23.62 -56.51 28.54
N ALA A 1051 24.29 -57.39 29.30
CA ALA A 1051 25.60 -57.93 28.93
C ALA A 1051 25.54 -58.80 27.65
N GLU A 1052 24.55 -59.69 27.55
CA GLU A 1052 24.35 -60.53 26.37
C GLU A 1052 24.00 -59.69 25.13
N ARG A 1053 23.18 -58.66 25.31
CA ARG A 1053 22.86 -57.71 24.24
C ARG A 1053 24.11 -57.06 23.69
N ILE A 1054 24.95 -56.47 24.54
CA ILE A 1054 26.17 -55.77 24.08
C ILE A 1054 27.10 -56.76 23.35
N LEU A 1055 27.29 -57.97 23.89
CA LEU A 1055 28.12 -59.01 23.27
C LEU A 1055 27.60 -59.50 21.91
N ARG A 1056 26.29 -59.38 21.65
CA ARG A 1056 25.67 -59.84 20.40
C ARG A 1056 25.90 -58.91 19.21
N PHE A 1057 26.21 -57.63 19.44
CA PHE A 1057 26.39 -56.66 18.35
C PHE A 1057 27.87 -56.37 18.10
N ASP A 1058 28.39 -56.80 16.96
CA ASP A 1058 29.80 -56.62 16.54
C ASP A 1058 30.27 -55.15 16.48
N GLY A 1059 29.33 -54.20 16.49
CA GLY A 1059 29.56 -52.76 16.50
C GLY A 1059 29.77 -52.13 17.89
N GLN A 1060 29.82 -52.94 18.96
CA GLN A 1060 29.86 -52.49 20.35
C GLN A 1060 30.96 -53.21 21.14
N ASP A 1061 31.64 -52.50 22.06
CA ASP A 1061 32.73 -53.06 22.87
C ASP A 1061 32.60 -52.80 24.38
N GLY A 1062 31.51 -52.15 24.80
CA GLY A 1062 31.23 -51.88 26.22
C GLY A 1062 30.09 -50.89 26.43
N ILE A 1063 30.02 -50.33 27.64
CA ILE A 1063 28.99 -49.35 28.02
C ILE A 1063 29.55 -48.19 28.84
N MET A 1064 28.98 -47.00 28.65
CA MET A 1064 29.00 -45.92 29.62
C MET A 1064 27.70 -45.91 30.42
N VAL A 1065 27.80 -45.55 31.70
CA VAL A 1065 26.67 -45.51 32.64
C VAL A 1065 26.57 -44.11 33.24
N ALA A 1066 25.40 -43.49 33.13
CA ALA A 1066 25.08 -42.21 33.75
C ALA A 1066 23.83 -42.34 34.63
N ARG A 1067 23.89 -41.87 35.88
CA ARG A 1067 22.75 -41.93 36.80
C ARG A 1067 21.96 -40.62 36.79
N PRO A 1068 20.64 -40.64 36.54
CA PRO A 1068 19.84 -39.43 36.50
C PRO A 1068 19.72 -38.79 37.90
N ARG A 1069 19.72 -37.46 37.94
CA ARG A 1069 19.53 -36.66 39.16
C ARG A 1069 18.16 -35.99 39.15
N ALA A 1070 17.53 -35.98 40.32
CA ALA A 1070 16.33 -35.19 40.56
C ALA A 1070 16.68 -33.70 40.45
N PRO A 1071 15.72 -32.85 40.05
CA PRO A 1071 15.90 -31.40 40.08
C PRO A 1071 16.23 -30.91 41.49
N GLN A 1072 17.17 -29.96 41.59
CA GLN A 1072 17.48 -29.29 42.85
C GLN A 1072 16.46 -28.16 43.01
N GLY A 1073 15.58 -28.27 44.00
CA GLY A 1073 14.55 -27.25 44.27
C GLY A 1073 15.08 -25.94 44.81
#